data_AF-A0A238X946-F1
#
_entry.id   AF-A0A238X946-F1
#
_cell.length_a   1.000
_cell.length_b   1.000
_cell.length_c   1.000
_cell.angle_alpha   90.00
_cell.angle_beta   90.00
_cell.angle_gamma   90.00
#
_symmetry.space_group_name_H-M   'P 1'
#
loop_
_entity.id
_entity.type
_entity.pdbx_description
1 polymer ?
#
loop_
_entity_poly.entity_id
_entity_poly.type
_entity_poly.pdbx_seq_one_letter_code
_entity_poly.pdbx_strand_id
1 'polypeptide(L)'
;MIRIALLPGDGVGTEVLDGPSRLLRGLADRGLVEVTGPWPVGARAAAGTGSVLPDETLQACDDADALLLGAVGEDPGVPVEVCPRPEVALHRLRERYDLRISVREIPVDEHNDLTVVRNLIGGSYGGAADRTFSVDGGEAADVLRLTPERVAEVVHLGYDVLEQRGGGRLVSVDKANLYATGRLWRQTAEAVARERGRPVEHRFVDRAAFELGSGAELPEVLVTEGLLGDILSDLAAGRAGSPALCGSASIHPGAPVRGRCQGLFEPAHGSAPRRTGRDEVNPLGGFLALVALLQHFDETRGLGMRLRTATLTVLRQGPWTYDLAPEDVPAAGTSEVADAVLAVFHSLDPEAAPAGVEDVAVVAESDVRVPADVLRSWTVEVLEAVGVRPAHAHDVARVLAYADLSGIDSHGIARLPAYVGAIGTGVIRIDGEPTVHSAGGAVALVDGHGLLGHPVTAVALTEAVDRARRYGVGWVNVRSSSHHGASGCYVHEAALQGLVGLAATNTGPVVAPTGASRPYLGTNPLALGMPVAGEEPMVFDMATSAVAGGKFEIALRAGKPVPLGWGIDAEGRHTTDPTAVYPGKGALLPLGSDRERSSHKGYGLGLLVELLTAVLSGGPTGPGVGNLTFRSGARPPGTSHLVVVLDPARLGDAGRMQVETQRLLSELRAMAPVDDELPVRTPGQRSAAERALRRAEGVPLDAGTHRALLALGEQVGRSLAVPSRR
;
A
#
# COMPACT_ATOMS: atom_id res chain seq x y z
N MET A 1 -26.28 25.21 -6.96
CA MET A 1 -24.89 25.69 -7.04
C MET A 1 -24.55 26.26 -5.69
N ILE A 2 -23.46 25.78 -5.08
CA ILE A 2 -23.06 26.21 -3.74
C ILE A 2 -22.28 27.53 -3.80
N ARG A 3 -22.52 28.43 -2.85
CA ARG A 3 -21.79 29.70 -2.70
C ARG A 3 -20.77 29.60 -1.58
N ILE A 4 -19.53 29.96 -1.87
CA ILE A 4 -18.38 29.83 -0.97
C ILE A 4 -17.81 31.22 -0.69
N ALA A 5 -17.65 31.58 0.60
CA ALA A 5 -16.89 32.75 0.99
C ALA A 5 -15.42 32.36 1.26
N LEU A 6 -14.49 33.02 0.56
CA LEU A 6 -13.05 32.86 0.77
C LEU A 6 -12.55 33.85 1.83
N LEU A 7 -12.01 33.33 2.92
CA LEU A 7 -11.41 34.11 4.00
C LEU A 7 -9.92 33.70 4.11
N PRO A 8 -8.98 34.43 3.51
CA PRO A 8 -7.58 33.99 3.42
C PRO A 8 -6.85 33.82 4.75
N GLY A 9 -7.35 34.39 5.84
CA GLY A 9 -6.67 34.38 7.13
C GLY A 9 -5.46 35.31 7.19
N ASP A 10 -4.57 35.00 8.12
CA ASP A 10 -3.37 35.73 8.47
C ASP A 10 -2.11 34.89 8.19
N GLY A 11 -0.95 35.56 8.11
CA GLY A 11 0.34 34.90 8.01
C GLY A 11 0.39 33.89 6.86
N VAL A 12 0.70 32.63 7.20
CA VAL A 12 0.78 31.50 6.26
C VAL A 12 -0.58 31.08 5.68
N GLY A 13 -1.69 31.53 6.27
CA GLY A 13 -3.04 31.19 5.81
C GLY A 13 -3.27 31.59 4.35
N THR A 14 -2.69 32.72 3.93
CA THR A 14 -2.76 33.18 2.53
C THR A 14 -2.02 32.25 1.57
N GLU A 15 -0.83 31.75 1.96
CA GLU A 15 -0.03 30.83 1.15
C GLU A 15 -0.69 29.45 1.06
N VAL A 16 -1.15 28.90 2.19
CA VAL A 16 -1.80 27.58 2.25
C VAL A 16 -3.11 27.56 1.44
N LEU A 17 -3.84 28.68 1.39
CA LEU A 17 -5.08 28.79 0.62
C LEU A 17 -4.92 29.29 -0.82
N ASP A 18 -3.73 29.67 -1.28
CA ASP A 18 -3.57 30.16 -2.66
C ASP A 18 -4.01 29.13 -3.70
N GLY A 19 -3.45 27.91 -3.63
CA GLY A 19 -3.83 26.78 -4.49
C GLY A 19 -5.33 26.45 -4.45
N PRO A 20 -5.91 26.19 -3.27
CA PRO A 20 -7.36 25.99 -3.11
C PRO A 20 -8.21 27.15 -3.67
N SER A 21 -7.78 28.40 -3.48
CA SER A 21 -8.50 29.58 -4.00
C SER A 21 -8.44 29.67 -5.51
N ARG A 22 -7.28 29.35 -6.13
CA ARG A 22 -7.13 29.28 -7.58
C ARG A 22 -8.05 28.22 -8.18
N LEU A 23 -8.12 27.04 -7.55
CA LEU A 23 -9.03 25.98 -7.97
C LEU A 23 -10.50 26.43 -7.89
N LEU A 24 -10.91 27.00 -6.75
CA LEU A 24 -12.29 27.46 -6.56
C LEU A 24 -12.70 28.52 -7.59
N ARG A 25 -11.83 29.49 -7.90
CA ARG A 25 -12.10 30.48 -8.95
C ARG A 25 -12.24 29.81 -10.32
N GLY A 26 -11.36 28.87 -10.67
CA GLY A 26 -11.48 28.11 -11.93
C GLY A 26 -12.76 27.27 -12.01
N LEU A 27 -13.24 26.72 -10.90
CA LEU A 27 -14.54 26.04 -10.83
C LEU A 27 -15.71 27.03 -10.95
N ALA A 28 -15.56 28.25 -10.41
CA ALA A 28 -16.56 29.31 -10.53
C ALA A 28 -16.70 29.84 -11.96
N ASP A 29 -15.58 29.99 -12.68
CA ASP A 29 -15.57 30.38 -14.09
C ASP A 29 -16.31 29.36 -14.99
N ARG A 30 -16.35 28.08 -14.57
CA ARG A 30 -17.11 27.00 -15.20
C ARG A 30 -18.57 26.90 -14.73
N GLY A 31 -18.99 27.76 -13.80
CA GLY A 31 -20.33 27.73 -13.22
C GLY A 31 -20.60 26.48 -12.38
N LEU A 32 -19.57 25.85 -11.81
CA LEU A 32 -19.74 24.66 -10.93
C LEU A 32 -19.97 25.07 -9.47
N VAL A 33 -19.44 26.22 -9.07
CA VAL A 33 -19.60 26.84 -7.74
C VAL A 33 -19.71 28.36 -7.90
N GLU A 34 -20.15 29.05 -6.85
CA GLU A 34 -20.03 30.51 -6.76
C GLU A 34 -19.02 30.85 -5.66
N VAL A 35 -18.13 31.80 -5.92
CA VAL A 35 -17.05 32.19 -5.00
C VAL A 35 -17.09 33.69 -4.77
N THR A 36 -17.07 34.10 -3.49
CA THR A 36 -16.99 35.50 -3.09
C THR A 36 -15.74 35.76 -2.25
N GLY A 37 -15.25 37.00 -2.27
CA GLY A 37 -14.05 37.42 -1.56
C GLY A 37 -12.84 37.60 -2.48
N PRO A 38 -11.61 37.68 -1.93
CA PRO A 38 -11.26 37.39 -0.54
C PRO A 38 -11.85 38.40 0.45
N TRP A 39 -12.42 37.91 1.55
CA TRP A 39 -12.96 38.73 2.63
C TRP A 39 -11.95 38.85 3.78
N PRO A 40 -11.74 40.06 4.34
CA PRO A 40 -10.78 40.27 5.41
C PRO A 40 -11.23 39.58 6.70
N VAL A 41 -10.30 38.86 7.34
CA VAL A 41 -10.48 38.26 8.67
C VAL A 41 -9.15 38.33 9.45
N GLY A 42 -9.22 38.27 10.78
CA GLY A 42 -8.04 38.13 11.64
C GLY A 42 -7.24 39.42 11.86
N ALA A 43 -5.94 39.27 12.12
CA ALA A 43 -5.01 40.36 12.40
C ALA A 43 -4.97 41.39 11.25
N ARG A 44 -4.92 40.94 10.00
CA ARG A 44 -4.93 41.84 8.83
C ARG A 44 -6.23 42.63 8.70
N ALA A 45 -7.36 42.00 9.02
CA ALA A 45 -8.63 42.71 9.05
C ALA A 45 -8.66 43.78 10.14
N ALA A 46 -8.16 43.46 11.33
CA ALA A 46 -8.06 44.43 12.43
C ALA A 46 -7.16 45.62 12.06
N ALA A 47 -6.02 45.37 11.41
CA ALA A 47 -5.13 46.42 10.93
C ALA A 47 -5.79 47.33 9.87
N GLY A 48 -6.58 46.77 8.96
CA GLY A 48 -7.22 47.52 7.87
C GLY A 48 -8.54 48.20 8.24
N THR A 49 -9.30 47.63 9.17
CA THR A 49 -10.71 48.01 9.42
C THR A 49 -11.03 48.31 10.89
N GLY A 50 -10.10 48.02 11.81
CA GLY A 50 -10.34 48.08 13.25
C GLY A 50 -11.11 46.90 13.83
N SER A 51 -11.52 45.92 13.02
CA SER A 51 -12.19 44.69 13.47
C SER A 51 -11.51 43.44 12.91
N VAL A 52 -11.32 42.42 13.76
CA VAL A 52 -10.87 41.08 13.33
C VAL A 52 -11.89 40.36 12.44
N LEU A 53 -13.14 40.84 12.44
CA LEU A 53 -14.22 40.28 11.64
C LEU A 53 -15.18 41.44 11.26
N PRO A 54 -14.91 42.15 10.15
CA PRO A 54 -15.71 43.30 9.72
C PRO A 54 -17.14 42.92 9.36
N ASP A 55 -18.07 43.87 9.45
CA ASP A 55 -19.50 43.62 9.16
C ASP A 55 -19.73 43.16 7.71
N GLU A 56 -18.94 43.67 6.77
CA GLU A 56 -18.99 43.23 5.36
C GLU A 56 -18.58 41.77 5.20
N THR A 57 -17.54 41.31 5.91
CA THR A 57 -17.15 39.90 5.95
C THR A 57 -18.26 39.05 6.56
N LEU A 58 -18.87 39.51 7.66
CA LEU A 58 -20.00 38.81 8.30
C LEU A 58 -21.20 38.67 7.37
N GLN A 59 -21.52 39.73 6.62
CA GLN A 59 -22.61 39.70 5.65
C GLN A 59 -22.33 38.69 4.53
N ALA A 60 -21.11 38.69 3.99
CA ALA A 60 -20.72 37.72 2.98
C ALA A 60 -20.75 36.27 3.49
N CYS A 61 -20.36 36.04 4.75
CA CYS A 61 -20.46 34.73 5.38
C CYS A 61 -21.92 34.31 5.59
N ASP A 62 -22.83 35.23 5.94
CA ASP A 62 -24.26 34.94 6.09
C ASP A 62 -24.91 34.55 4.75
N ASP A 63 -24.44 35.15 3.65
CA ASP A 63 -24.92 34.91 2.30
C ASP A 63 -24.34 33.65 1.64
N ALA A 64 -23.27 33.07 2.20
CA ALA A 64 -22.59 31.88 1.69
C ALA A 64 -23.11 30.57 2.30
N ASP A 65 -23.06 29.48 1.53
CA ASP A 65 -23.40 28.13 1.98
C ASP A 65 -22.23 27.49 2.75
N ALA A 66 -20.98 27.86 2.44
CA ALA A 66 -19.78 27.40 3.13
C ALA A 66 -18.70 28.48 3.22
N LEU A 67 -17.86 28.38 4.25
CA LEU A 67 -16.69 29.24 4.45
C LEU A 67 -15.41 28.43 4.26
N LEU A 68 -14.49 28.88 3.41
CA LEU A 68 -13.12 28.36 3.37
C LEU A 68 -12.21 29.39 4.05
N LEU A 69 -11.69 29.02 5.23
CA LEU A 69 -10.93 29.90 6.11
C LEU A 69 -9.47 29.45 6.20
N GLY A 70 -8.54 30.38 5.96
CA GLY A 70 -7.12 30.17 6.17
C GLY A 70 -6.75 30.38 7.64
N ALA A 71 -5.54 29.97 8.03
CA ALA A 71 -5.09 30.10 9.42
C ALA A 71 -5.25 31.55 9.92
N VAL A 72 -5.86 31.72 11.10
CA VAL A 72 -6.01 33.02 11.77
C VAL A 72 -5.12 33.02 13.00
N GLY A 73 -4.30 34.05 13.17
CA GLY A 73 -3.30 34.06 14.23
C GLY A 73 -2.35 35.24 14.13
N GLU A 74 -1.19 35.11 14.74
CA GLU A 74 -0.12 36.11 14.67
C GLU A 74 0.33 36.31 13.21
N ASP A 75 0.37 37.57 12.77
CA ASP A 75 0.89 37.98 11.46
C ASP A 75 2.11 38.90 11.68
N PRO A 76 3.29 38.57 11.12
CA PRO A 76 4.48 39.41 11.26
C PRO A 76 4.33 40.85 10.76
N GLY A 77 3.37 41.11 9.86
CA GLY A 77 3.03 42.42 9.33
C GLY A 77 2.07 43.23 10.20
N VAL A 78 1.53 42.68 11.28
CA VAL A 78 0.58 43.35 12.18
C VAL A 78 1.12 43.37 13.61
N PRO A 79 1.39 44.55 14.20
CA PRO A 79 1.84 44.64 15.59
C PRO A 79 0.82 44.00 16.56
N VAL A 80 1.32 43.29 17.57
CA VAL A 80 0.47 42.59 18.56
C VAL A 80 -0.46 43.54 19.31
N GLU A 81 -0.09 44.81 19.45
CA GLU A 81 -0.90 45.85 20.07
C GLU A 81 -2.13 46.23 19.23
N VAL A 82 -2.05 46.07 17.90
CA VAL A 82 -3.15 46.34 16.97
C VAL A 82 -4.20 45.23 17.05
N CYS A 83 -3.74 43.98 17.15
CA CYS A 83 -4.63 42.82 17.26
C CYS A 83 -4.02 41.77 18.21
N PRO A 84 -4.29 41.88 19.52
CA PRO A 84 -3.68 40.98 20.50
C PRO A 84 -4.28 39.56 20.48
N ARG A 85 -5.48 39.39 19.91
CA ARG A 85 -6.21 38.11 19.87
C ARG A 85 -6.93 37.89 18.52
N PRO A 86 -6.18 37.71 17.42
CA PRO A 86 -6.77 37.47 16.09
C PRO A 86 -7.66 36.23 16.03
N GLU A 87 -7.33 35.18 16.79
CA GLU A 87 -8.07 33.91 16.88
C GLU A 87 -9.53 34.07 17.33
N VAL A 88 -9.87 35.21 17.96
CA VAL A 88 -11.25 35.55 18.31
C VAL A 88 -12.16 35.58 17.08
N ALA A 89 -11.65 35.84 15.87
CA ALA A 89 -12.45 35.80 14.65
C ALA A 89 -13.00 34.39 14.38
N LEU A 90 -12.17 33.34 14.49
CA LEU A 90 -12.58 31.95 14.31
C LEU A 90 -13.62 31.53 15.36
N HIS A 91 -13.38 31.89 16.64
CA HIS A 91 -14.34 31.63 17.70
C HIS A 91 -15.70 32.30 17.44
N ARG A 92 -15.69 33.57 17.02
CA ARG A 92 -16.93 34.31 16.68
C ARG A 92 -17.67 33.70 15.51
N LEU A 93 -16.98 33.21 14.47
CA LEU A 93 -17.61 32.53 13.35
C LEU A 93 -18.26 31.21 13.80
N ARG A 94 -17.55 30.40 14.60
CA ARG A 94 -18.10 29.15 15.16
C ARG A 94 -19.31 29.40 16.05
N GLU A 95 -19.27 30.40 16.92
CA GLU A 95 -20.40 30.79 17.76
C GLU A 95 -21.58 31.33 16.93
N ARG A 96 -21.31 32.18 15.93
CA ARG A 96 -22.34 32.80 15.09
C ARG A 96 -23.21 31.77 14.34
N TYR A 97 -22.59 30.71 13.85
CA TYR A 97 -23.26 29.65 13.08
C TYR A 97 -23.53 28.38 13.91
N ASP A 98 -23.26 28.41 15.22
CA ASP A 98 -23.36 27.27 16.14
C ASP A 98 -22.67 26.00 15.60
N LEU A 99 -21.41 26.14 15.16
CA LEU A 99 -20.62 25.04 14.60
C LEU A 99 -20.07 24.17 15.73
N ARG A 100 -20.84 23.15 16.11
CA ARG A 100 -20.66 22.37 17.34
C ARG A 100 -19.71 21.18 17.21
N ILE A 101 -19.45 20.69 16.00
CA ILE A 101 -18.66 19.46 15.77
C ILE A 101 -17.56 19.73 14.75
N SER A 102 -16.36 19.21 15.01
CA SER A 102 -15.27 19.16 14.03
C SER A 102 -15.13 17.72 13.52
N VAL A 103 -15.08 17.58 12.21
CA VAL A 103 -14.66 16.36 11.52
C VAL A 103 -13.29 16.63 10.91
N ARG A 104 -12.29 15.83 11.29
CA ARG A 104 -10.92 15.92 10.78
C ARG A 104 -10.55 14.61 10.11
N GLU A 105 -10.27 14.66 8.82
CA GLU A 105 -9.82 13.49 8.07
C GLU A 105 -8.32 13.59 7.81
N ILE A 106 -7.59 12.56 8.24
CA ILE A 106 -6.13 12.51 8.18
C ILE A 106 -5.70 11.27 7.36
N PRO A 107 -4.90 11.44 6.30
CA PRO A 107 -4.34 10.33 5.55
C PRO A 107 -3.11 9.76 6.28
N VAL A 108 -3.35 8.87 7.24
CA VAL A 108 -2.29 8.41 8.18
C VAL A 108 -1.28 7.48 7.53
N ASP A 109 -1.70 6.66 6.57
CA ASP A 109 -0.82 5.86 5.72
C ASP A 109 -1.45 5.59 4.34
N GLU A 110 -0.80 4.79 3.48
CA GLU A 110 -1.23 4.54 2.11
C GLU A 110 -2.59 3.83 1.96
N HIS A 111 -3.04 3.12 3.01
CA HIS A 111 -4.21 2.27 3.01
C HIS A 111 -5.27 2.69 4.04
N ASN A 112 -4.91 3.53 5.03
CA ASN A 112 -5.77 3.92 6.13
C ASN A 112 -5.92 5.43 6.25
N ASP A 113 -7.18 5.88 6.29
CA ASP A 113 -7.56 7.23 6.67
C ASP A 113 -8.18 7.21 8.06
N LEU A 114 -7.70 8.05 8.97
CA LEU A 114 -8.30 8.23 10.28
C LEU A 114 -9.21 9.46 10.26
N THR A 115 -10.47 9.28 10.65
CA THR A 115 -11.35 10.42 10.94
C THR A 115 -11.47 10.64 12.44
N VAL A 116 -11.17 11.85 12.90
CA VAL A 116 -11.42 12.29 14.27
C VAL A 116 -12.64 13.20 14.28
N VAL A 117 -13.69 12.78 14.97
CA VAL A 117 -14.91 13.55 15.20
C VAL A 117 -14.92 14.04 16.65
N ARG A 118 -14.98 15.36 16.84
CA ARG A 118 -14.88 15.98 18.17
C ARG A 118 -15.84 17.14 18.37
N ASN A 119 -16.22 17.43 19.61
CA ASN A 119 -16.98 18.66 19.89
C ASN A 119 -16.08 19.91 19.77
N LEU A 120 -16.63 21.00 19.24
CA LEU A 120 -15.97 22.31 19.08
C LEU A 120 -16.48 23.38 20.04
N ILE A 121 -17.71 23.21 20.54
CA ILE A 121 -18.34 24.16 21.47
C ILE A 121 -18.70 23.43 22.75
N GLY A 122 -18.40 24.06 23.89
CA GLY A 122 -18.51 23.47 25.20
C GLY A 122 -17.36 22.50 25.51
N GLY A 123 -17.45 21.78 26.63
CA GLY A 123 -16.36 20.95 27.11
C GLY A 123 -15.14 21.78 27.47
N SER A 124 -13.97 21.37 26.99
CA SER A 124 -12.68 22.05 27.21
C SER A 124 -12.61 23.40 26.50
N TYR A 125 -13.45 23.62 25.49
CA TYR A 125 -13.66 24.90 24.81
C TYR A 125 -14.85 25.68 25.39
N GLY A 126 -15.08 25.55 26.71
CA GLY A 126 -16.09 26.29 27.45
C GLY A 126 -15.95 27.81 27.33
N GLY A 127 -17.04 28.52 27.62
CA GLY A 127 -17.10 29.98 27.48
C GLY A 127 -16.31 30.70 28.58
N ALA A 128 -16.25 32.03 28.51
CA ALA A 128 -15.53 32.84 29.51
C ALA A 128 -15.99 32.59 30.96
N ALA A 129 -17.25 32.18 31.16
CA ALA A 129 -17.78 31.84 32.49
C ALA A 129 -17.21 30.54 33.08
N ASP A 130 -16.63 29.66 32.26
CA ASP A 130 -15.98 28.43 32.69
C ASP A 130 -14.48 28.64 32.98
N ARG A 131 -13.97 29.87 32.90
CA ARG A 131 -12.56 30.22 33.16
C ARG A 131 -12.44 31.29 34.22
N THR A 132 -11.69 31.02 35.28
CA THR A 132 -11.41 31.98 36.35
C THR A 132 -9.91 32.16 36.51
N PHE A 133 -9.47 33.40 36.64
CA PHE A 133 -8.08 33.75 36.96
C PHE A 133 -8.12 34.79 38.08
N SER A 134 -7.45 34.50 39.20
CA SER A 134 -7.41 35.41 40.33
C SER A 134 -6.57 36.64 40.00
N VAL A 135 -7.02 37.81 40.46
CA VAL A 135 -6.38 39.09 40.12
C VAL A 135 -4.96 39.20 40.71
N ASP A 136 -4.69 38.50 41.82
CA ASP A 136 -3.38 38.40 42.46
C ASP A 136 -2.48 37.32 41.82
N GLY A 137 -2.97 36.57 40.83
CA GLY A 137 -2.24 35.50 40.16
C GLY A 137 -2.01 34.24 41.00
N GLY A 138 -2.66 34.13 42.17
CA GLY A 138 -2.53 32.99 43.08
C GLY A 138 -3.30 31.73 42.65
N GLU A 139 -4.33 31.85 41.81
CA GLU A 139 -5.19 30.74 41.41
C GLU A 139 -5.79 30.92 40.01
N ALA A 140 -5.88 29.84 39.24
CA ALA A 140 -6.61 29.78 37.98
C ALA A 140 -7.36 28.44 37.87
N ALA A 141 -8.55 28.46 37.25
CA ALA A 141 -9.35 27.26 37.04
C ALA A 141 -10.12 27.30 35.71
N ASP A 142 -10.21 26.14 35.07
CA ASP A 142 -10.98 25.89 33.85
C ASP A 142 -11.99 24.76 34.11
N VAL A 143 -13.26 24.97 33.71
CA VAL A 143 -14.35 24.02 33.94
C VAL A 143 -14.69 23.25 32.66
N LEU A 144 -14.44 21.94 32.67
CA LEU A 144 -14.84 21.02 31.60
C LEU A 144 -16.31 20.61 31.76
N ARG A 145 -17.22 21.12 30.91
CA ARG A 145 -18.67 20.83 30.97
C ARG A 145 -19.18 20.18 29.69
N LEU A 146 -19.75 18.97 29.80
CA LEU A 146 -20.42 18.26 28.70
C LEU A 146 -21.83 17.82 29.11
N THR A 147 -22.74 17.73 28.15
CA THR A 147 -24.09 17.19 28.33
C THR A 147 -24.28 15.95 27.46
N PRO A 148 -25.20 15.02 27.80
CA PRO A 148 -25.49 13.86 26.97
C PRO A 148 -25.83 14.24 25.53
N GLU A 149 -26.60 15.31 25.32
CA GLU A 149 -27.04 15.73 23.99
C GLU A 149 -25.83 16.12 23.12
N ARG A 150 -24.88 16.87 23.70
CA ARG A 150 -23.65 17.30 23.01
C ARG A 150 -22.74 16.12 22.68
N VAL A 151 -22.65 15.11 23.55
CA VAL A 151 -21.88 13.90 23.26
C VAL A 151 -22.57 13.08 22.18
N ALA A 152 -23.90 12.91 22.28
CA ALA A 152 -24.67 12.13 21.32
C ALA A 152 -24.50 12.67 19.90
N GLU A 153 -24.55 13.99 19.72
CA GLU A 153 -24.30 14.66 18.43
C GLU A 153 -22.99 14.23 17.77
N VAL A 154 -21.89 14.19 18.54
CA VAL A 154 -20.56 13.75 18.04
C VAL A 154 -20.58 12.27 17.67
N VAL A 155 -21.16 11.42 18.51
CA VAL A 155 -21.18 9.96 18.29
C VAL A 155 -22.09 9.59 17.12
N HIS A 156 -23.26 10.22 16.98
CA HIS A 156 -24.14 10.03 15.83
C HIS A 156 -23.43 10.40 14.52
N LEU A 157 -22.77 11.55 14.48
CA LEU A 157 -22.01 11.96 13.30
C LEU A 157 -20.84 11.01 13.00
N GLY A 158 -20.16 10.50 14.04
CA GLY A 158 -19.11 9.48 13.88
C GLY A 158 -19.64 8.22 13.19
N TYR A 159 -20.84 7.76 13.53
CA TYR A 159 -21.48 6.65 12.83
C TYR A 159 -21.88 7.01 11.40
N ASP A 160 -22.40 8.22 11.15
CA ASP A 160 -22.76 8.65 9.79
C ASP A 160 -21.51 8.69 8.88
N VAL A 161 -20.37 9.16 9.39
CA VAL A 161 -19.08 9.12 8.68
C VAL A 161 -18.65 7.68 8.40
N LEU A 162 -18.77 6.79 9.39
CA LEU A 162 -18.41 5.38 9.24
C LEU A 162 -19.26 4.66 8.19
N GLU A 163 -20.55 5.01 8.11
CA GLU A 163 -21.48 4.48 7.10
C GLU A 163 -21.14 4.99 5.70
N GLN A 164 -20.83 6.28 5.55
CA GLN A 164 -20.37 6.85 4.28
C GLN A 164 -19.10 6.19 3.74
N ARG A 165 -18.25 5.67 4.63
CA ARG A 165 -17.03 4.93 4.29
C ARG A 165 -17.25 3.44 3.98
N GLY A 166 -18.48 2.93 4.14
CA GLY A 166 -18.81 1.53 3.89
C GLY A 166 -18.57 0.58 5.08
N GLY A 167 -18.29 1.10 6.27
CA GLY A 167 -18.10 0.30 7.49
C GLY A 167 -16.79 0.58 8.23
N GLY A 168 -16.44 -0.32 9.15
CA GLY A 168 -15.22 -0.23 9.96
C GLY A 168 -15.48 -0.18 11.48
N ARG A 169 -14.45 0.21 12.22
CA ARG A 169 -14.40 0.35 13.67
C ARG A 169 -14.56 1.81 14.08
N LEU A 170 -15.47 2.05 15.03
CA LEU A 170 -15.61 3.32 15.72
C LEU A 170 -15.12 3.16 17.16
N VAL A 171 -14.13 3.97 17.52
CA VAL A 171 -13.56 4.00 18.86
C VAL A 171 -13.92 5.31 19.55
N SER A 172 -14.60 5.21 20.69
CA SER A 172 -14.81 6.31 21.61
C SER A 172 -13.61 6.46 22.53
N VAL A 173 -12.98 7.63 22.50
CA VAL A 173 -11.82 7.95 23.34
C VAL A 173 -12.23 8.86 24.50
N ASP A 174 -11.81 8.51 25.71
CA ASP A 174 -12.14 9.25 26.93
C ASP A 174 -11.04 9.15 28.00
N LYS A 175 -11.30 9.75 29.17
CA LYS A 175 -10.55 9.49 30.40
C LYS A 175 -11.50 9.26 31.58
N ALA A 176 -12.42 8.30 31.44
CA ALA A 176 -13.48 8.00 32.39
C ALA A 176 -12.98 7.54 33.78
N ASN A 177 -11.74 7.04 33.84
CA ASN A 177 -11.07 6.71 35.10
C ASN A 177 -10.63 7.95 35.91
N LEU A 178 -10.64 9.14 35.32
CA LEU A 178 -10.31 10.40 35.98
C LEU A 178 -11.51 11.37 35.98
N TYR A 179 -12.06 11.70 34.81
CA TYR A 179 -13.06 12.76 34.65
C TYR A 179 -14.50 12.25 34.72
N ALA A 180 -15.36 13.02 35.40
CA ALA A 180 -16.81 12.78 35.40
C ALA A 180 -17.41 12.92 33.99
N THR A 181 -16.91 13.89 33.21
CA THR A 181 -17.27 14.06 31.80
C THR A 181 -16.86 12.87 30.94
N GLY A 182 -15.74 12.20 31.25
CA GLY A 182 -15.35 10.96 30.58
C GLY A 182 -16.31 9.79 30.84
N ARG A 183 -16.85 9.70 32.06
CA ARG A 183 -17.90 8.71 32.40
C ARG A 183 -19.21 9.00 31.67
N LEU A 184 -19.63 10.26 31.65
CA LEU A 184 -20.80 10.72 30.88
C LEU A 184 -20.63 10.40 29.39
N TRP A 185 -19.43 10.65 28.85
CA TRP A 185 -19.09 10.39 27.46
C TRP A 185 -19.31 8.93 27.11
N ARG A 186 -18.70 8.02 27.89
CA ARG A 186 -18.81 6.57 27.67
C ARG A 186 -20.25 6.08 27.76
N GLN A 187 -20.99 6.49 28.79
CA GLN A 187 -22.42 6.13 28.94
C GLN A 187 -23.26 6.58 27.75
N THR A 188 -23.01 7.79 27.25
CA THR A 188 -23.75 8.32 26.10
C THR A 188 -23.36 7.61 24.81
N ALA A 189 -22.08 7.35 24.58
CA ALA A 189 -21.61 6.60 23.43
C ALA A 189 -22.20 5.18 23.38
N GLU A 190 -22.28 4.49 24.52
CA GLU A 190 -22.96 3.19 24.64
C GLU A 190 -24.47 3.27 24.40
N ALA A 191 -25.13 4.38 24.76
CA ALA A 191 -26.53 4.60 24.46
C ALA A 191 -26.77 4.78 22.94
N VAL A 192 -25.97 5.62 22.29
CA VAL A 192 -26.04 5.84 20.83
C VAL A 192 -25.69 4.56 20.06
N ALA A 193 -24.68 3.80 20.49
CA ALA A 193 -24.31 2.53 19.87
C ALA A 193 -25.47 1.51 19.89
N ARG A 194 -26.20 1.44 21.01
CA ARG A 194 -27.41 0.60 21.11
C ARG A 194 -28.53 1.09 20.19
N GLU A 195 -28.73 2.40 20.07
CA GLU A 195 -29.71 2.99 19.15
C GLU A 195 -29.37 2.69 17.69
N ARG A 196 -28.09 2.82 17.31
CA ARG A 196 -27.58 2.55 15.95
C ARG A 196 -27.48 1.05 15.63
N GLY A 197 -27.57 0.18 16.63
CA GLY A 197 -27.40 -1.27 16.45
C GLY A 197 -25.99 -1.68 16.00
N ARG A 198 -24.97 -0.86 16.29
CA ARG A 198 -23.57 -1.11 15.93
C ARG A 198 -22.67 -0.99 17.16
N PRO A 199 -21.63 -1.81 17.32
CA PRO A 199 -20.74 -1.72 18.48
C PRO A 199 -19.94 -0.41 18.48
N VAL A 200 -19.57 0.04 19.68
CA VAL A 200 -18.55 1.08 19.91
C VAL A 200 -17.45 0.48 20.76
N GLU A 201 -16.20 0.68 20.36
CA GLU A 201 -15.05 0.33 21.19
C GLU A 201 -14.67 1.51 22.09
N HIS A 202 -14.11 1.23 23.26
CA HIS A 202 -13.61 2.28 24.15
C HIS A 202 -12.10 2.20 24.32
N ARG A 203 -11.45 3.36 24.30
CA ARG A 203 -10.02 3.52 24.62
C ARG A 203 -9.84 4.68 25.60
N PHE A 204 -8.91 4.53 26.53
CA PHE A 204 -8.42 5.70 27.26
C PHE A 204 -7.46 6.49 26.38
N VAL A 205 -7.43 7.81 26.53
CA VAL A 205 -6.65 8.68 25.64
C VAL A 205 -5.15 8.41 25.64
N ASP A 206 -4.58 8.00 26.76
CA ASP A 206 -3.19 7.56 26.87
C ASP A 206 -2.91 6.32 26.02
N ARG A 207 -3.86 5.37 25.96
CA ARG A 207 -3.76 4.20 25.09
C ARG A 207 -3.94 4.59 23.62
N ALA A 208 -4.90 5.45 23.31
CA ALA A 208 -5.12 5.92 21.94
C ALA A 208 -3.89 6.68 21.40
N ALA A 209 -3.29 7.56 22.21
CA ALA A 209 -2.06 8.25 21.87
C ALA A 209 -0.88 7.29 21.66
N PHE A 210 -0.75 6.27 22.51
CA PHE A 210 0.26 5.22 22.33
C PHE A 210 0.05 4.42 21.03
N GLU A 211 -1.18 4.05 20.70
CA GLU A 211 -1.52 3.33 19.46
C GLU A 211 -1.20 4.18 18.22
N LEU A 212 -1.50 5.48 18.26
CA LEU A 212 -1.06 6.43 17.24
C LEU A 212 0.47 6.46 17.12
N GLY A 213 1.23 6.46 18.20
CA GLY A 213 2.70 6.52 18.14
C GLY A 213 3.43 5.19 17.85
N SER A 214 2.78 4.03 18.02
CA SER A 214 3.47 2.72 18.05
C SER A 214 3.38 1.89 16.77
N GLY A 215 2.76 2.41 15.71
CA GLY A 215 2.52 1.65 14.48
C GLY A 215 1.41 0.60 14.60
N ALA A 216 0.61 0.65 15.68
CA ALA A 216 -0.58 -0.18 15.81
C ALA A 216 -1.60 0.12 14.69
N GLU A 217 -2.47 -0.86 14.42
CA GLU A 217 -3.59 -0.71 13.51
C GLU A 217 -4.61 0.29 14.08
N LEU A 218 -4.98 1.29 13.29
CA LEU A 218 -5.87 2.37 13.70
C LEU A 218 -7.32 2.07 13.32
N PRO A 219 -8.31 2.55 14.07
CA PRO A 219 -9.71 2.49 13.66
C PRO A 219 -9.99 3.49 12.52
N GLU A 220 -11.09 3.32 11.82
CA GLU A 220 -11.53 4.27 10.78
C GLU A 220 -12.03 5.59 11.39
N VAL A 221 -12.69 5.52 12.55
CA VAL A 221 -13.28 6.70 13.22
C VAL A 221 -12.96 6.73 14.72
N LEU A 222 -12.43 7.87 15.18
CA LEU A 222 -12.39 8.24 16.60
C LEU A 222 -13.48 9.26 16.92
N VAL A 223 -14.20 9.04 18.02
CA VAL A 223 -15.10 10.04 18.60
C VAL A 223 -14.60 10.44 19.98
N THR A 224 -14.45 11.74 20.24
CA THR A 224 -13.87 12.23 21.51
C THR A 224 -14.26 13.67 21.82
N GLU A 225 -14.00 14.11 23.05
CA GLU A 225 -14.15 15.53 23.41
C GLU A 225 -13.08 16.41 22.74
N GLY A 226 -13.31 17.72 22.75
CA GLY A 226 -12.59 18.73 22.00
C GLY A 226 -11.08 18.69 22.16
N LEU A 227 -10.56 18.90 23.37
CA LEU A 227 -9.11 19.02 23.61
C LEU A 227 -8.39 17.71 23.31
N LEU A 228 -8.93 16.58 23.77
CA LEU A 228 -8.41 15.25 23.43
C LEU A 228 -8.40 15.05 21.91
N GLY A 229 -9.47 15.44 21.21
CA GLY A 229 -9.58 15.35 19.76
C GLY A 229 -8.58 16.22 19.02
N ASP A 230 -8.29 17.41 19.53
CA ASP A 230 -7.24 18.29 18.97
C ASP A 230 -5.91 17.55 18.98
N ILE A 231 -5.51 17.11 20.17
CA ILE A 231 -4.22 16.43 20.42
C ILE A 231 -4.11 15.16 19.58
N LEU A 232 -5.15 14.33 19.55
CA LEU A 232 -5.13 13.07 18.80
C LEU A 232 -5.07 13.30 17.29
N SER A 233 -5.77 14.31 16.76
CA SER A 233 -5.69 14.65 15.34
C SER A 233 -4.31 15.20 14.95
N ASP A 234 -3.67 15.98 15.82
CA ASP A 234 -2.31 16.47 15.60
C ASP A 234 -1.27 15.34 15.66
N LEU A 235 -1.44 14.39 16.59
CA LEU A 235 -0.63 13.17 16.65
C LEU A 235 -0.81 12.31 15.39
N ALA A 236 -2.04 12.19 14.90
CA ALA A 236 -2.33 11.47 13.66
C ALA A 236 -1.69 12.16 12.43
N ALA A 237 -1.77 13.49 12.34
CA ALA A 237 -1.11 14.26 11.28
C ALA A 237 0.42 14.14 11.37
N GLY A 238 0.97 14.16 12.60
CA GLY A 238 2.38 13.89 12.85
C GLY A 238 2.80 12.49 12.37
N ARG A 239 1.96 11.46 12.61
CA ARG A 239 2.17 10.11 12.06
C ARG A 239 2.10 10.08 10.53
N ALA A 240 1.23 10.88 9.92
CA ALA A 240 1.15 11.05 8.47
C ALA A 240 2.37 11.76 7.87
N GLY A 241 3.28 12.27 8.71
CA GLY A 241 4.53 12.91 8.31
C GLY A 241 4.52 14.42 8.43
N SER A 242 3.36 15.07 8.60
CA SER A 242 3.30 16.52 8.77
C SER A 242 2.06 16.98 9.52
N PRO A 243 2.18 17.97 10.44
CA PRO A 243 1.02 18.61 11.07
C PRO A 243 0.10 19.32 10.07
N ALA A 244 0.56 19.55 8.83
CA ALA A 244 -0.23 20.14 7.76
C ALA A 244 -1.20 19.16 7.09
N LEU A 245 -1.09 17.85 7.33
CA LEU A 245 -1.94 16.83 6.72
C LEU A 245 -3.27 16.63 7.43
N CYS A 246 -3.94 17.73 7.79
CA CYS A 246 -5.23 17.69 8.46
C CYS A 246 -6.13 18.83 7.97
N GLY A 247 -7.08 18.48 7.11
CA GLY A 247 -8.23 19.33 6.78
C GLY A 247 -9.34 19.15 7.83
N SER A 248 -10.11 20.21 8.10
CA SER A 248 -11.22 20.14 9.05
C SER A 248 -12.50 20.74 8.51
N ALA A 249 -13.62 20.16 8.94
CA ALA A 249 -14.96 20.69 8.76
C ALA A 249 -15.56 20.99 10.14
N SER A 250 -15.81 22.27 10.42
CA SER A 250 -16.59 22.72 11.58
C SER A 250 -18.04 22.86 11.14
N ILE A 251 -18.93 22.02 11.66
CA ILE A 251 -20.32 21.94 11.19
C ILE A 251 -21.32 21.98 12.35
N HIS A 252 -22.54 22.38 12.01
CA HIS A 252 -23.71 22.20 12.86
C HIS A 252 -24.44 20.90 12.45
N PRO A 253 -24.85 20.03 13.38
CA PRO A 253 -25.43 18.72 13.05
C PRO A 253 -26.87 18.78 12.47
N GLY A 254 -27.52 19.94 12.51
CA GLY A 254 -28.84 20.19 11.92
C GLY A 254 -28.80 21.29 10.86
N ALA A 255 -29.97 21.79 10.46
CA ALA A 255 -30.08 22.90 9.50
C ALA A 255 -29.32 24.17 9.97
N PRO A 256 -28.88 25.04 9.03
CA PRO A 256 -28.23 26.30 9.34
C PRO A 256 -28.98 27.11 10.40
N VAL A 257 -28.28 27.53 11.44
CA VAL A 257 -28.86 28.34 12.52
C VAL A 257 -28.98 29.81 12.12
N ARG A 258 -28.11 30.27 11.21
CA ARG A 258 -28.07 31.66 10.75
C ARG A 258 -27.58 31.74 9.31
N GLY A 259 -28.26 32.56 8.51
CA GLY A 259 -27.93 32.73 7.10
C GLY A 259 -28.04 31.41 6.35
N ARG A 260 -27.12 31.18 5.42
CA ARG A 260 -27.05 29.96 4.60
C ARG A 260 -25.92 29.02 5.00
N CYS A 261 -25.03 29.46 5.89
CA CYS A 261 -23.80 28.77 6.22
C CYS A 261 -24.08 27.41 6.89
N GLN A 262 -23.64 26.34 6.23
CA GLN A 262 -23.73 24.95 6.71
C GLN A 262 -22.43 24.48 7.38
N GLY A 263 -21.30 25.10 7.04
CA GLY A 263 -20.02 24.74 7.62
C GLY A 263 -18.88 25.72 7.33
N LEU A 264 -17.87 25.65 8.19
CA LEU A 264 -16.59 26.33 8.06
C LEU A 264 -15.50 25.28 7.89
N PHE A 265 -14.67 25.45 6.86
CA PHE A 265 -13.64 24.50 6.48
C PHE A 265 -12.28 25.18 6.54
N GLU A 266 -11.32 24.56 7.23
CA GLU A 266 -9.99 25.14 7.46
C GLU A 266 -8.92 24.06 7.65
N PRO A 267 -7.66 24.33 7.27
CA PRO A 267 -6.53 23.51 7.72
C PRO A 267 -6.43 23.59 9.25
N ALA A 268 -6.24 22.45 9.91
CA ALA A 268 -6.38 22.35 11.36
C ALA A 268 -5.25 23.00 12.19
N HIS A 269 -4.08 23.28 11.59
CA HIS A 269 -2.89 23.75 12.32
C HIS A 269 -2.77 25.28 12.38
N GLY A 270 -1.95 25.76 13.33
CA GLY A 270 -1.77 27.18 13.61
C GLY A 270 -1.04 28.00 12.54
N SER A 271 -0.97 29.32 12.77
CA SER A 271 -0.52 30.35 11.81
C SER A 271 0.98 30.39 11.47
N ALA A 272 1.79 29.51 12.07
CA ALA A 272 3.23 29.35 11.82
C ALA A 272 3.98 30.65 11.41
N PRO A 273 3.94 31.72 12.23
CA PRO A 273 4.29 33.08 11.79
C PRO A 273 5.71 33.21 11.23
N ARG A 274 6.64 32.38 11.72
CA ARG A 274 8.05 32.33 11.27
C ARG A 274 8.24 31.96 9.80
N ARG A 275 7.24 31.33 9.17
CA ARG A 275 7.29 30.87 7.77
C ARG A 275 6.50 31.76 6.80
N THR A 276 5.84 32.79 7.31
CA THR A 276 5.05 33.73 6.49
C THR A 276 5.90 34.36 5.40
N GLY A 277 5.40 34.32 4.17
CA GLY A 277 5.98 34.93 2.98
C GLY A 277 7.25 34.23 2.47
N ARG A 278 7.48 32.96 2.85
CA ARG A 278 8.70 32.24 2.49
C ARG A 278 8.52 31.17 1.43
N ASP A 279 7.28 30.85 1.05
CA ASP A 279 6.99 29.77 0.10
C ASP A 279 7.49 28.41 0.63
N GLU A 280 7.43 28.17 1.94
CA GLU A 280 7.92 26.94 2.58
C GLU A 280 6.82 26.08 3.21
N VAL A 281 5.59 26.59 3.32
CA VAL A 281 4.51 25.94 4.06
C VAL A 281 3.79 24.90 3.21
N ASN A 282 3.43 23.79 3.81
CA ASN A 282 2.74 22.72 3.12
C ASN A 282 1.29 23.11 2.76
N PRO A 283 0.91 23.20 1.47
CA PRO A 283 -0.44 23.61 1.07
C PRO A 283 -1.46 22.47 1.15
N LEU A 284 -1.03 21.21 1.37
CA LEU A 284 -1.92 20.05 1.30
C LEU A 284 -3.05 20.11 2.34
N GLY A 285 -2.82 20.72 3.51
CA GLY A 285 -3.87 20.96 4.50
C GLY A 285 -5.01 21.85 3.99
N GLY A 286 -4.67 22.88 3.21
CA GLY A 286 -5.65 23.75 2.55
C GLY A 286 -6.46 23.00 1.49
N PHE A 287 -5.82 22.11 0.73
CA PHE A 287 -6.53 21.24 -0.21
C PHE A 287 -7.42 20.22 0.50
N LEU A 288 -6.97 19.60 1.61
CA LEU A 288 -7.79 18.69 2.41
C LEU A 288 -9.00 19.40 3.04
N ALA A 289 -8.86 20.66 3.45
CA ALA A 289 -9.99 21.49 3.87
C ALA A 289 -10.99 21.73 2.73
N LEU A 290 -10.50 22.02 1.52
CA LEU A 290 -11.34 22.16 0.33
C LEU A 290 -11.99 20.83 -0.09
N VAL A 291 -11.31 19.70 0.08
CA VAL A 291 -11.90 18.36 -0.10
C VAL A 291 -13.09 18.18 0.84
N ALA A 292 -12.92 18.47 2.13
CA ALA A 292 -14.00 18.38 3.11
C ALA A 292 -15.17 19.30 2.74
N LEU A 293 -14.90 20.51 2.27
CA LEU A 293 -15.92 21.45 1.78
C LEU A 293 -16.71 20.87 0.60
N LEU A 294 -16.02 20.44 -0.45
CA LEU A 294 -16.67 19.96 -1.66
C LEU A 294 -17.43 18.65 -1.44
N GLN A 295 -16.96 17.78 -0.53
CA GLN A 295 -17.64 16.53 -0.19
C GLN A 295 -18.87 16.71 0.71
N HIS A 296 -18.95 17.83 1.43
CA HIS A 296 -20.08 18.14 2.30
C HIS A 296 -21.39 18.29 1.52
N PHE A 297 -21.32 18.84 0.31
CA PHE A 297 -22.49 19.06 -0.55
C PHE A 297 -22.60 17.99 -1.64
N ASP A 298 -23.81 17.46 -1.84
CA ASP A 298 -24.08 16.43 -2.85
C ASP A 298 -23.65 16.89 -4.25
N GLU A 299 -23.92 18.15 -4.60
CA GLU A 299 -23.67 18.71 -5.94
C GLU A 299 -22.18 18.81 -6.28
N THR A 300 -21.31 18.93 -5.27
CA THR A 300 -19.86 19.06 -5.46
C THR A 300 -19.08 17.84 -5.00
N ARG A 301 -19.75 16.79 -4.49
CA ARG A 301 -19.09 15.61 -3.93
C ARG A 301 -18.12 14.95 -4.91
N GLY A 302 -18.51 14.85 -6.18
CA GLY A 302 -17.64 14.32 -7.25
C GLY A 302 -16.35 15.15 -7.44
N LEU A 303 -16.44 16.48 -7.37
CA LEU A 303 -15.27 17.37 -7.42
C LEU A 303 -14.38 17.18 -6.19
N GLY A 304 -14.98 17.02 -5.01
CA GLY A 304 -14.26 16.73 -3.77
C GLY A 304 -13.50 15.40 -3.83
N MET A 305 -14.11 14.33 -4.36
CA MET A 305 -13.42 13.05 -4.59
C MET A 305 -12.26 13.19 -5.57
N ARG A 306 -12.44 13.92 -6.68
CA ARG A 306 -11.35 14.18 -7.64
C ARG A 306 -10.20 14.97 -7.02
N LEU A 307 -10.52 16.01 -6.24
CA LEU A 307 -9.52 16.80 -5.53
C LEU A 307 -8.77 15.96 -4.51
N ARG A 308 -9.47 15.10 -3.76
CA ARG A 308 -8.85 14.17 -2.82
C ARG A 308 -7.85 13.27 -3.51
N THR A 309 -8.20 12.69 -4.65
CA THR A 309 -7.29 11.87 -5.45
C THR A 309 -6.06 12.67 -5.88
N ALA A 310 -6.23 13.90 -6.37
CA ALA A 310 -5.11 14.76 -6.76
C ALA A 310 -4.20 15.10 -5.58
N THR A 311 -4.76 15.52 -4.44
CA THR A 311 -4.02 15.85 -3.22
C THR A 311 -3.24 14.66 -2.69
N LEU A 312 -3.86 13.46 -2.63
CA LEU A 312 -3.16 12.25 -2.17
C LEU A 312 -2.11 11.75 -3.17
N THR A 313 -2.30 12.01 -4.47
CA THR A 313 -1.28 11.70 -5.48
C THR A 313 -0.02 12.52 -5.25
N VAL A 314 -0.17 13.84 -5.07
CA VAL A 314 0.98 14.73 -4.78
C VAL A 314 1.60 14.41 -3.41
N LEU A 315 0.78 14.14 -2.39
CA LEU A 315 1.28 13.66 -1.10
C LEU A 315 2.20 12.44 -1.24
N ARG A 316 1.91 11.52 -2.16
CA ARG A 316 2.67 10.27 -2.36
C ARG A 316 3.84 10.39 -3.33
N GLN A 317 3.76 11.28 -4.31
CA GLN A 317 4.70 11.33 -5.45
C GLN A 317 5.57 12.59 -5.44
N GLY A 318 5.23 13.57 -4.61
CA GLY A 318 5.82 14.88 -4.63
C GLY A 318 5.28 15.74 -5.78
N PRO A 319 5.83 16.95 -5.97
CA PRO A 319 6.85 17.59 -5.13
C PRO A 319 6.39 17.77 -3.67
N TRP A 320 7.34 17.85 -2.73
CA TRP A 320 7.06 17.93 -1.29
C TRP A 320 7.72 19.14 -0.64
N THR A 321 7.02 19.78 0.29
CA THR A 321 7.59 20.81 1.17
C THR A 321 8.54 20.21 2.21
N TYR A 322 9.29 21.05 2.93
CA TYR A 322 10.39 20.65 3.83
C TYR A 322 10.01 19.61 4.90
N ASP A 323 8.74 19.58 5.29
CA ASP A 323 8.15 18.72 6.31
C ASP A 323 7.81 17.32 5.79
N LEU A 324 7.66 17.16 4.47
CA LEU A 324 7.35 15.89 3.81
C LEU A 324 8.46 15.37 2.92
N ALA A 325 9.36 16.23 2.47
CA ALA A 325 10.47 15.85 1.61
C ALA A 325 11.39 14.84 2.33
N PRO A 326 11.69 13.68 1.72
CA PRO A 326 12.71 12.76 2.24
C PRO A 326 14.08 13.46 2.35
N GLU A 327 14.97 12.98 3.25
CA GLU A 327 16.25 13.64 3.57
C GLU A 327 17.13 13.96 2.35
N ASP A 328 17.00 13.21 1.25
CA ASP A 328 17.79 13.37 0.02
C ASP A 328 17.01 14.01 -1.15
N VAL A 329 15.78 14.47 -0.93
CA VAL A 329 14.96 15.15 -1.94
C VAL A 329 14.88 16.65 -1.61
N PRO A 330 15.24 17.54 -2.55
CA PRO A 330 15.08 18.97 -2.34
C PRO A 330 13.61 19.31 -2.04
N ALA A 331 13.40 20.07 -0.95
CA ALA A 331 12.09 20.59 -0.63
C ALA A 331 11.63 21.57 -1.74
N ALA A 332 10.41 21.36 -2.21
CA ALA A 332 9.71 22.24 -3.11
C ALA A 332 9.05 23.39 -2.35
N GLY A 333 8.76 24.47 -3.07
CA GLY A 333 8.03 25.61 -2.52
C GLY A 333 6.54 25.32 -2.32
N THR A 334 5.86 26.09 -1.46
CA THR A 334 4.40 26.03 -1.26
C THR A 334 3.67 26.07 -2.61
N SER A 335 4.05 27.02 -3.46
CA SER A 335 3.42 27.29 -4.75
C SER A 335 3.63 26.13 -5.73
N GLU A 336 4.82 25.51 -5.71
CA GLU A 336 5.16 24.37 -6.56
C GLU A 336 4.32 23.13 -6.21
N VAL A 337 4.18 22.83 -4.91
CA VAL A 337 3.30 21.75 -4.45
C VAL A 337 1.84 22.04 -4.82
N ALA A 338 1.39 23.29 -4.67
CA ALA A 338 0.04 23.68 -5.07
C ALA A 338 -0.20 23.51 -6.58
N ASP A 339 0.73 23.95 -7.42
CA ASP A 339 0.65 23.78 -8.88
C ASP A 339 0.59 22.29 -9.27
N ALA A 340 1.34 21.42 -8.59
CA ALA A 340 1.27 19.99 -8.82
C ALA A 340 -0.12 19.41 -8.53
N VAL A 341 -0.75 19.80 -7.41
CA VAL A 341 -2.11 19.34 -7.07
C VAL A 341 -3.11 19.79 -8.13
N LEU A 342 -3.03 21.05 -8.56
CA LEU A 342 -3.90 21.59 -9.61
C LEU A 342 -3.69 20.85 -10.94
N ALA A 343 -2.44 20.59 -11.32
CA ALA A 343 -2.11 19.86 -12.55
C ALA A 343 -2.71 18.45 -12.55
N VAL A 344 -2.58 17.71 -11.43
CA VAL A 344 -3.21 16.39 -11.29
C VAL A 344 -4.74 16.50 -11.28
N PHE A 345 -5.31 17.49 -10.60
CA PHE A 345 -6.77 17.67 -10.62
C PHE A 345 -7.32 17.91 -12.02
N HIS A 346 -6.62 18.72 -12.83
CA HIS A 346 -7.01 19.01 -14.21
C HIS A 346 -6.78 17.83 -15.16
N SER A 347 -5.74 17.02 -14.95
CA SER A 347 -5.52 15.81 -15.77
C SER A 347 -6.58 14.73 -15.53
N LEU A 348 -7.22 14.76 -14.35
CA LEU A 348 -8.36 13.91 -13.99
C LEU A 348 -9.71 14.47 -14.50
N ASP A 349 -9.72 15.56 -15.26
CA ASP A 349 -10.94 16.18 -15.78
C ASP A 349 -11.33 15.62 -17.16
N PRO A 350 -12.42 14.85 -17.28
CA PRO A 350 -12.80 14.19 -18.52
C PRO A 350 -13.20 15.17 -19.64
N GLU A 351 -13.48 16.44 -19.35
CA GLU A 351 -13.86 17.46 -20.33
C GLU A 351 -12.68 18.28 -20.89
N ALA A 352 -11.46 18.13 -20.34
CA ALA A 352 -10.31 18.99 -20.66
C ALA A 352 -9.35 18.46 -21.74
N ALA A 353 -9.66 17.35 -22.41
CA ALA A 353 -8.77 16.73 -23.39
C ALA A 353 -8.76 17.48 -24.76
N PRO A 354 -7.61 17.89 -25.31
CA PRO A 354 -7.49 18.26 -26.72
C PRO A 354 -7.67 17.05 -27.62
N ALA A 355 -8.32 17.23 -28.76
CA ALA A 355 -8.53 16.19 -29.77
C ALA A 355 -7.19 15.55 -30.21
N GLY A 356 -7.03 14.25 -29.96
CA GLY A 356 -5.98 13.43 -30.56
C GLY A 356 -4.96 12.82 -29.60
N VAL A 357 -5.39 12.14 -28.54
CA VAL A 357 -4.67 11.01 -27.94
C VAL A 357 -5.73 10.02 -27.48
N GLU A 358 -5.72 8.81 -28.03
CA GLU A 358 -6.67 7.76 -27.65
C GLU A 358 -6.39 7.27 -26.21
N ASP A 359 -7.49 7.23 -25.45
CA ASP A 359 -7.73 6.85 -24.06
C ASP A 359 -6.61 6.21 -23.23
N VAL A 360 -6.29 6.85 -22.09
CA VAL A 360 -5.97 6.11 -20.86
C VAL A 360 -6.83 6.65 -19.73
N ALA A 361 -8.06 6.16 -19.66
CA ALA A 361 -8.89 6.29 -18.48
C ALA A 361 -8.26 5.48 -17.34
N VAL A 362 -7.98 6.10 -16.18
CA VAL A 362 -7.85 5.34 -14.93
C VAL A 362 -9.25 5.17 -14.35
N VAL A 363 -10.05 4.40 -15.07
CA VAL A 363 -10.98 3.48 -14.42
C VAL A 363 -10.10 2.46 -13.72
N ALA A 364 -10.47 1.98 -12.53
CA ALA A 364 -9.92 0.71 -12.08
C ALA A 364 -10.38 -0.35 -13.10
N GLU A 365 -9.57 -0.61 -14.14
CA GLU A 365 -9.85 -1.70 -15.06
C GLU A 365 -9.90 -2.98 -14.23
N SER A 366 -11.04 -3.66 -14.31
CA SER A 366 -11.19 -4.99 -13.74
C SER A 366 -10.12 -5.92 -14.30
N ASP A 367 -9.49 -6.75 -13.46
CA ASP A 367 -8.57 -7.80 -13.88
C ASP A 367 -9.13 -8.55 -15.11
N VAL A 368 -8.40 -8.53 -16.22
CA VAL A 368 -8.79 -9.30 -17.40
C VAL A 368 -8.52 -10.76 -17.09
N ARG A 369 -9.57 -11.58 -17.15
CA ARG A 369 -9.44 -13.03 -16.94
C ARG A 369 -9.33 -13.75 -18.26
N VAL A 370 -8.21 -14.44 -18.45
CA VAL A 370 -7.94 -15.22 -19.66
C VAL A 370 -7.92 -16.71 -19.31
N PRO A 371 -8.62 -17.58 -20.06
CA PRO A 371 -8.55 -19.01 -19.84
C PRO A 371 -7.11 -19.54 -19.87
N ALA A 372 -6.76 -20.41 -18.94
CA ALA A 372 -5.40 -20.90 -18.78
C ALA A 372 -4.90 -21.70 -20.00
N ASP A 373 -5.79 -22.41 -20.68
CA ASP A 373 -5.52 -23.13 -21.91
C ASP A 373 -5.21 -22.19 -23.08
N VAL A 374 -5.91 -21.06 -23.18
CA VAL A 374 -5.63 -20.00 -24.15
C VAL A 374 -4.25 -19.39 -23.91
N LEU A 375 -3.94 -19.00 -22.66
CA LEU A 375 -2.61 -18.47 -22.31
C LEU A 375 -1.50 -19.48 -22.63
N ARG A 376 -1.71 -20.75 -22.30
CA ARG A 376 -0.74 -21.81 -22.56
C ARG A 376 -0.50 -22.02 -24.05
N SER A 377 -1.56 -22.14 -24.86
CA SER A 377 -1.44 -22.31 -26.31
C SER A 377 -0.76 -21.10 -26.95
N TRP A 378 -1.18 -19.89 -26.58
CA TRP A 378 -0.58 -18.66 -27.07
C TRP A 378 0.91 -18.53 -26.68
N THR A 379 1.29 -18.95 -25.47
CA THR A 379 2.71 -18.98 -25.06
C THR A 379 3.56 -19.85 -25.98
N VAL A 380 3.03 -21.02 -26.39
CA VAL A 380 3.72 -21.89 -27.34
C VAL A 380 3.90 -21.18 -28.68
N GLU A 381 2.83 -20.59 -29.22
CA GLU A 381 2.85 -19.87 -30.50
C GLU A 381 3.85 -18.71 -30.51
N VAL A 382 3.92 -17.94 -29.41
CA VAL A 382 4.86 -16.83 -29.25
C VAL A 382 6.30 -17.32 -29.24
N LEU A 383 6.59 -18.38 -28.47
CA LEU A 383 7.95 -18.93 -28.36
C LEU A 383 8.41 -19.55 -29.67
N GLU A 384 7.54 -20.28 -30.38
CA GLU A 384 7.83 -20.81 -31.71
C GLU A 384 8.06 -19.69 -32.73
N ALA A 385 7.30 -18.59 -32.67
CA ALA A 385 7.50 -17.45 -33.56
C ALA A 385 8.88 -16.79 -33.40
N VAL A 386 9.50 -16.89 -32.21
CA VAL A 386 10.87 -16.41 -31.96
C VAL A 386 11.93 -17.52 -32.07
N GLY A 387 11.57 -18.66 -32.67
CA GLY A 387 12.49 -19.74 -33.04
C GLY A 387 12.73 -20.80 -31.97
N VAL A 388 12.01 -20.78 -30.85
CA VAL A 388 12.12 -21.81 -29.82
C VAL A 388 11.56 -23.12 -30.36
N ARG A 389 12.24 -24.24 -30.09
CA ARG A 389 11.81 -25.58 -30.52
C ARG A 389 10.44 -25.93 -29.89
N PRO A 390 9.51 -26.58 -30.62
CA PRO A 390 8.17 -26.87 -30.11
C PRO A 390 8.13 -27.57 -28.74
N ALA A 391 8.97 -28.59 -28.54
CA ALA A 391 9.08 -29.29 -27.27
C ALA A 391 9.49 -28.35 -26.11
N HIS A 392 10.45 -27.47 -26.36
CA HIS A 392 10.90 -26.48 -25.37
C HIS A 392 9.83 -25.43 -25.10
N ALA A 393 9.12 -24.97 -26.14
CA ALA A 393 8.01 -24.03 -26.00
C ALA A 393 6.89 -24.62 -25.13
N HIS A 394 6.56 -25.90 -25.31
CA HIS A 394 5.61 -26.61 -24.47
C HIS A 394 6.06 -26.71 -23.01
N ASP A 395 7.34 -27.01 -22.75
CA ASP A 395 7.86 -27.05 -21.38
C ASP A 395 7.78 -25.69 -20.68
N VAL A 396 8.10 -24.60 -21.38
CA VAL A 396 7.95 -23.25 -20.84
C VAL A 396 6.48 -22.98 -20.53
N ALA A 397 5.59 -23.17 -21.51
CA ALA A 397 4.16 -22.91 -21.34
C ALA A 397 3.54 -23.73 -20.20
N ARG A 398 3.97 -24.98 -20.02
CA ARG A 398 3.55 -25.86 -18.91
C ARG A 398 3.92 -25.27 -17.55
N VAL A 399 5.17 -24.83 -17.38
CA VAL A 399 5.64 -24.30 -16.09
C VAL A 399 5.02 -22.94 -15.78
N LEU A 400 4.90 -22.04 -16.77
CA LEU A 400 4.24 -20.75 -16.58
C LEU A 400 2.77 -20.94 -16.22
N ALA A 401 2.06 -21.82 -16.92
CA ALA A 401 0.67 -22.15 -16.61
C ALA A 401 0.50 -22.76 -15.21
N TYR A 402 1.44 -23.59 -14.75
CA TYR A 402 1.43 -24.08 -13.36
C TYR A 402 1.53 -22.92 -12.37
N ALA A 403 2.45 -21.97 -12.59
CA ALA A 403 2.64 -20.83 -11.70
C ALA A 403 1.40 -19.93 -11.68
N ASP A 404 0.86 -19.58 -12.84
CA ASP A 404 -0.36 -18.77 -12.96
C ASP A 404 -1.56 -19.44 -12.31
N LEU A 405 -1.79 -20.73 -12.55
CA LEU A 405 -2.89 -21.45 -11.91
C LEU A 405 -2.68 -21.55 -10.38
N SER A 406 -1.44 -21.61 -9.90
CA SER A 406 -1.13 -21.76 -8.48
C SER A 406 -1.12 -20.45 -7.69
N GLY A 407 -1.42 -19.32 -8.34
CA GLY A 407 -1.36 -17.99 -7.73
C GLY A 407 0.05 -17.46 -7.49
N ILE A 408 1.01 -17.93 -8.29
CA ILE A 408 2.44 -17.56 -8.22
C ILE A 408 2.75 -16.63 -9.41
N ASP A 409 2.02 -15.52 -9.50
CA ASP A 409 1.99 -14.63 -10.67
C ASP A 409 3.38 -14.08 -11.05
N SER A 410 4.26 -13.93 -10.05
CA SER A 410 5.66 -13.55 -10.23
C SER A 410 6.51 -14.51 -11.08
N HIS A 411 6.06 -15.73 -11.32
CA HIS A 411 6.78 -16.77 -12.09
C HIS A 411 5.92 -17.38 -13.21
N GLY A 412 4.76 -16.77 -13.51
CA GLY A 412 3.86 -17.18 -14.58
C GLY A 412 4.03 -16.39 -15.86
N ILE A 413 2.94 -16.19 -16.60
CA ILE A 413 2.94 -15.58 -17.95
C ILE A 413 3.59 -14.19 -17.98
N ALA A 414 3.56 -13.44 -16.87
CA ALA A 414 4.20 -12.14 -16.74
C ALA A 414 5.72 -12.15 -17.01
N ARG A 415 6.38 -13.32 -16.98
CA ARG A 415 7.82 -13.47 -17.31
C ARG A 415 8.08 -13.70 -18.80
N LEU A 416 7.06 -14.01 -19.61
CA LEU A 416 7.23 -14.31 -21.03
C LEU A 416 7.95 -13.19 -21.83
N PRO A 417 7.63 -11.90 -21.66
CA PRO A 417 8.35 -10.82 -22.36
C PRO A 417 9.85 -10.80 -22.05
N ALA A 418 10.25 -11.09 -20.79
CA ALA A 418 11.65 -11.13 -20.40
C ALA A 418 12.40 -12.31 -21.06
N TYR A 419 11.76 -13.48 -21.19
CA TYR A 419 12.35 -14.60 -21.92
C TYR A 419 12.52 -14.29 -23.40
N VAL A 420 11.51 -13.71 -24.05
CA VAL A 420 11.60 -13.33 -25.46
C VAL A 420 12.69 -12.29 -25.69
N GLY A 421 12.82 -11.29 -24.81
CA GLY A 421 13.92 -10.32 -24.86
C GLY A 421 15.30 -10.96 -24.70
N ALA A 422 15.45 -11.91 -23.78
CA ALA A 422 16.72 -12.63 -23.56
C ALA A 422 17.08 -13.56 -24.73
N ILE A 423 16.08 -14.12 -25.41
CA ILE A 423 16.25 -14.87 -26.66
C ILE A 423 16.69 -13.93 -27.78
N GLY A 424 16.02 -12.79 -27.95
CA GLY A 424 16.33 -11.81 -28.99
C GLY A 424 17.74 -11.21 -28.90
N THR A 425 18.30 -11.15 -27.68
CA THR A 425 19.69 -10.69 -27.44
C THR A 425 20.72 -11.82 -27.51
N GLY A 426 20.29 -13.07 -27.67
CA GLY A 426 21.17 -14.26 -27.71
C GLY A 426 21.74 -14.67 -26.35
N VAL A 427 21.30 -14.05 -25.25
CA VAL A 427 21.70 -14.39 -23.88
C VAL A 427 21.16 -15.77 -23.47
N ILE A 428 19.96 -16.10 -23.95
CA ILE A 428 19.38 -17.44 -23.89
C ILE A 428 19.46 -18.07 -25.28
N ARG A 429 20.02 -19.28 -25.34
CA ARG A 429 20.09 -20.06 -26.58
C ARG A 429 18.77 -20.79 -26.81
N ILE A 430 18.40 -20.93 -28.08
CA ILE A 430 17.20 -21.65 -28.51
C ILE A 430 17.53 -22.91 -29.35
N ASP A 431 18.76 -22.99 -29.83
CA ASP A 431 19.28 -24.12 -30.61
C ASP A 431 19.95 -25.16 -29.72
N GLY A 432 19.65 -26.43 -29.97
CA GLY A 432 20.25 -27.58 -29.28
C GLY A 432 19.30 -28.31 -28.32
N GLU A 433 19.87 -29.23 -27.54
CA GLU A 433 19.17 -30.02 -26.52
C GLU A 433 20.03 -30.13 -25.26
N PRO A 434 19.42 -30.23 -24.07
CA PRO A 434 20.14 -30.57 -22.85
C PRO A 434 20.87 -31.91 -23.01
N THR A 435 22.10 -32.01 -22.51
CA THR A 435 22.88 -33.26 -22.57
C THR A 435 22.94 -33.91 -21.20
N VAL A 436 22.57 -35.20 -21.11
CA VAL A 436 22.69 -35.97 -19.88
C VAL A 436 24.07 -36.65 -19.82
N HIS A 437 24.83 -36.34 -18.78
CA HIS A 437 26.08 -36.99 -18.43
C HIS A 437 25.85 -37.93 -17.26
N SER A 438 26.11 -39.22 -17.47
CA SER A 438 26.03 -40.23 -16.42
C SER A 438 26.97 -41.40 -16.65
N ALA A 439 27.47 -41.98 -15.56
CA ALA A 439 28.16 -43.27 -15.55
C ALA A 439 27.24 -44.43 -15.06
N GLY A 440 25.92 -44.21 -15.05
CA GLY A 440 24.92 -45.14 -14.48
C GLY A 440 24.57 -44.82 -13.02
N GLY A 441 23.71 -45.63 -12.39
CA GLY A 441 23.36 -45.53 -10.97
C GLY A 441 22.33 -44.44 -10.63
N ALA A 442 22.35 -43.95 -9.38
CA ALA A 442 21.33 -43.02 -8.87
C ALA A 442 21.59 -41.54 -9.22
N VAL A 443 22.74 -41.18 -9.81
CA VAL A 443 23.17 -39.79 -10.01
C VAL A 443 23.40 -39.45 -11.49
N ALA A 444 23.03 -38.24 -11.91
CA ALA A 444 23.36 -37.69 -13.23
C ALA A 444 23.64 -36.18 -13.16
N LEU A 445 24.28 -35.67 -14.22
CA LEU A 445 24.46 -34.25 -14.48
C LEU A 445 23.82 -33.91 -15.83
N VAL A 446 23.01 -32.85 -15.89
CA VAL A 446 22.48 -32.30 -17.14
C VAL A 446 23.22 -31.01 -17.48
N ASP A 447 23.76 -30.93 -18.69
CA ASP A 447 24.31 -29.70 -19.25
C ASP A 447 23.23 -28.99 -20.07
N GLY A 448 22.83 -27.80 -19.63
CA GLY A 448 21.78 -27.00 -20.26
C GLY A 448 22.24 -26.19 -21.47
N HIS A 449 23.55 -26.09 -21.74
CA HIS A 449 24.11 -25.38 -22.91
C HIS A 449 23.64 -23.93 -23.11
N GLY A 450 23.18 -23.26 -22.06
CA GLY A 450 22.62 -21.90 -22.09
C GLY A 450 21.17 -21.81 -22.58
N LEU A 451 20.46 -22.94 -22.63
CA LEU A 451 19.05 -23.01 -23.03
C LEU A 451 18.12 -22.43 -21.95
N LEU A 452 16.83 -22.28 -22.32
CA LEU A 452 15.74 -22.01 -21.37
C LEU A 452 15.75 -23.02 -20.22
N GLY A 453 15.63 -22.56 -18.98
CA GLY A 453 15.71 -23.45 -17.82
C GLY A 453 14.56 -24.47 -17.75
N HIS A 454 13.39 -24.12 -18.28
CA HIS A 454 12.21 -24.98 -18.27
C HIS A 454 12.44 -26.35 -18.94
N PRO A 455 12.84 -26.43 -20.22
CA PRO A 455 13.16 -27.71 -20.86
C PRO A 455 14.37 -28.42 -20.24
N VAL A 456 15.39 -27.67 -19.78
CA VAL A 456 16.56 -28.28 -19.14
C VAL A 456 16.16 -29.01 -17.84
N THR A 457 15.34 -28.37 -17.01
CA THR A 457 14.85 -28.96 -15.76
C THR A 457 13.81 -30.06 -16.03
N ALA A 458 13.04 -29.99 -17.11
CA ALA A 458 12.14 -31.08 -17.53
C ALA A 458 12.91 -32.37 -17.87
N VAL A 459 14.05 -32.25 -18.56
CA VAL A 459 14.97 -33.39 -18.79
C VAL A 459 15.53 -33.90 -17.47
N ALA A 460 15.97 -33.01 -16.57
CA ALA A 460 16.49 -33.39 -15.26
C ALA A 460 15.45 -34.13 -14.40
N LEU A 461 14.20 -33.69 -14.41
CA LEU A 461 13.08 -34.35 -13.72
C LEU A 461 12.82 -35.75 -14.30
N THR A 462 12.76 -35.86 -15.62
CA THR A 462 12.57 -37.16 -16.29
C THR A 462 13.67 -38.14 -15.87
N GLU A 463 14.92 -37.69 -15.90
CA GLU A 463 16.07 -38.50 -15.48
C GLU A 463 16.01 -38.88 -14.00
N ALA A 464 15.59 -37.95 -13.13
CA ALA A 464 15.46 -38.20 -11.70
C ALA A 464 14.36 -39.22 -11.41
N VAL A 465 13.21 -39.12 -12.08
CA VAL A 465 12.09 -40.09 -11.96
C VAL A 465 12.53 -41.49 -12.40
N ASP A 466 13.18 -41.58 -13.57
CA ASP A 466 13.66 -42.86 -14.09
C ASP A 466 14.67 -43.53 -13.15
N ARG A 467 15.59 -42.75 -12.58
CA ARG A 467 16.56 -43.26 -11.60
C ARG A 467 15.92 -43.60 -10.27
N ALA A 468 14.97 -42.81 -9.78
CA ALA A 468 14.22 -43.12 -8.56
C ALA A 468 13.49 -44.46 -8.70
N ARG A 469 12.83 -44.70 -9.83
CA ARG A 469 12.16 -45.98 -10.08
C ARG A 469 13.13 -47.16 -10.15
N ARG A 470 14.34 -46.97 -10.67
CA ARG A 470 15.34 -48.05 -10.80
C ARG A 470 16.12 -48.31 -9.51
N TYR A 471 16.59 -47.25 -8.86
CA TYR A 471 17.57 -47.28 -7.78
C TYR A 471 17.04 -46.77 -6.43
N GLY A 472 15.79 -46.32 -6.41
CA GLY A 472 15.09 -45.75 -5.26
C GLY A 472 15.29 -44.27 -5.04
N VAL A 473 16.40 -43.70 -5.52
CA VAL A 473 16.61 -42.26 -5.59
C VAL A 473 17.23 -41.89 -6.94
N GLY A 474 16.79 -40.77 -7.49
CA GLY A 474 17.42 -40.09 -8.61
C GLY A 474 17.88 -38.72 -8.16
N TRP A 475 19.18 -38.46 -8.23
CA TRP A 475 19.79 -37.18 -7.90
C TRP A 475 20.40 -36.58 -9.16
N VAL A 476 19.85 -35.47 -9.63
CA VAL A 476 20.23 -34.88 -10.91
C VAL A 476 20.59 -33.42 -10.73
N ASN A 477 21.87 -33.12 -10.92
CA ASN A 477 22.38 -31.76 -10.95
C ASN A 477 22.25 -31.19 -12.37
N VAL A 478 22.06 -29.87 -12.47
CA VAL A 478 22.00 -29.15 -13.73
C VAL A 478 23.00 -28.00 -13.70
N ARG A 479 23.75 -27.80 -14.80
CA ARG A 479 24.60 -26.63 -15.01
C ARG A 479 24.27 -25.93 -16.32
N SER A 480 24.83 -24.74 -16.51
CA SER A 480 24.72 -23.97 -17.75
C SER A 480 23.26 -23.75 -18.18
N SER A 481 22.36 -23.53 -17.22
CA SER A 481 20.94 -23.32 -17.47
C SER A 481 20.58 -21.82 -17.42
N SER A 482 19.29 -21.54 -17.48
CA SER A 482 18.69 -20.23 -17.20
C SER A 482 17.50 -20.37 -16.24
N HIS A 483 16.74 -19.30 -16.01
CA HIS A 483 15.59 -19.34 -15.10
C HIS A 483 14.57 -20.41 -15.53
N HIS A 484 14.16 -21.26 -14.58
CA HIS A 484 13.29 -22.41 -14.84
C HIS A 484 11.85 -22.25 -14.35
N GLY A 485 11.43 -21.04 -13.97
CA GLY A 485 10.08 -20.80 -13.43
C GLY A 485 9.93 -21.26 -11.98
N ALA A 486 8.70 -21.56 -11.56
CA ALA A 486 8.42 -22.03 -10.20
C ALA A 486 8.94 -23.46 -9.94
N SER A 487 9.84 -23.62 -8.98
CA SER A 487 10.39 -24.93 -8.56
C SER A 487 9.30 -25.93 -8.17
N GLY A 488 8.21 -25.43 -7.58
CA GLY A 488 7.04 -26.21 -7.18
C GLY A 488 6.44 -27.05 -8.32
N CYS A 489 6.56 -26.61 -9.58
CA CYS A 489 6.01 -27.34 -10.73
C CYS A 489 6.62 -28.74 -10.85
N TYR A 490 7.95 -28.85 -10.76
CA TYR A 490 8.66 -30.10 -10.97
C TYR A 490 8.42 -31.10 -9.85
N VAL A 491 8.39 -30.63 -8.60
CA VAL A 491 8.14 -31.50 -7.44
C VAL A 491 6.67 -31.91 -7.34
N HIS A 492 5.75 -31.06 -7.80
CA HIS A 492 4.34 -31.41 -7.95
C HIS A 492 4.16 -32.53 -8.97
N GLU A 493 4.84 -32.48 -10.11
CA GLU A 493 4.80 -33.52 -11.14
C GLU A 493 5.41 -34.86 -10.68
N ALA A 494 6.47 -34.84 -9.88
CA ALA A 494 6.98 -36.04 -9.22
C ALA A 494 5.93 -36.62 -8.25
N ALA A 495 5.31 -35.75 -7.44
CA ALA A 495 4.35 -36.17 -6.42
C ALA A 495 3.03 -36.70 -6.98
N LEU A 496 2.56 -36.17 -8.12
CA LEU A 496 1.42 -36.74 -8.86
C LEU A 496 1.69 -38.18 -9.35
N GLN A 497 2.95 -38.57 -9.49
CA GLN A 497 3.35 -39.94 -9.84
C GLN A 497 3.57 -40.83 -8.61
N GLY A 498 3.23 -40.37 -7.41
CA GLY A 498 3.44 -41.08 -6.16
C GLY A 498 4.89 -41.06 -5.64
N LEU A 499 5.74 -40.18 -6.18
CA LEU A 499 7.14 -40.04 -5.80
C LEU A 499 7.37 -38.81 -4.93
N VAL A 500 8.43 -38.76 -4.12
CA VAL A 500 8.79 -37.55 -3.37
C VAL A 500 9.80 -36.75 -4.17
N GLY A 501 9.50 -35.49 -4.44
CA GLY A 501 10.35 -34.60 -5.23
C GLY A 501 11.00 -33.51 -4.38
N LEU A 502 12.25 -33.15 -4.68
CA LEU A 502 12.92 -31.96 -4.19
C LEU A 502 13.56 -31.23 -5.38
N ALA A 503 13.36 -29.91 -5.45
CA ALA A 503 13.96 -29.07 -6.47
C ALA A 503 14.60 -27.84 -5.85
N ALA A 504 15.77 -27.44 -6.34
CA ALA A 504 16.43 -26.21 -5.89
C ALA A 504 17.16 -25.53 -7.06
N THR A 505 17.35 -24.22 -6.97
CA THR A 505 18.14 -23.45 -7.94
C THR A 505 18.89 -22.32 -7.27
N ASN A 506 20.11 -22.05 -7.71
CA ASN A 506 20.75 -20.77 -7.38
C ASN A 506 20.29 -19.66 -8.33
N THR A 507 20.48 -18.40 -7.94
CA THR A 507 20.11 -17.22 -8.72
C THR A 507 21.16 -16.11 -8.56
N GLY A 508 21.09 -15.08 -9.41
CA GLY A 508 22.00 -13.92 -9.32
C GLY A 508 21.92 -13.20 -7.96
N PRO A 509 23.00 -12.50 -7.56
CA PRO A 509 23.15 -11.97 -6.21
C PRO A 509 22.16 -10.85 -5.92
N VAL A 510 21.27 -11.07 -4.95
CA VAL A 510 20.33 -10.05 -4.44
C VAL A 510 20.15 -10.10 -2.92
N VAL A 511 20.65 -11.15 -2.26
CA VAL A 511 20.55 -11.37 -0.81
C VAL A 511 21.91 -11.19 -0.15
N ALA A 512 21.95 -10.42 0.95
CA ALA A 512 23.14 -10.28 1.78
C ALA A 512 23.28 -11.47 2.75
N PRO A 513 24.47 -12.11 2.84
CA PRO A 513 24.76 -13.03 3.93
C PRO A 513 24.54 -12.39 5.30
N THR A 514 24.18 -13.18 6.32
CA THR A 514 23.99 -12.64 7.68
C THR A 514 25.25 -11.91 8.15
N GLY A 515 25.10 -10.63 8.49
CA GLY A 515 26.19 -9.76 8.94
C GLY A 515 26.92 -8.99 7.82
N ALA A 516 26.52 -9.17 6.55
CA ALA A 516 27.03 -8.39 5.43
C ALA A 516 26.02 -7.31 5.00
N SER A 517 26.50 -6.23 4.38
CA SER A 517 25.67 -5.15 3.81
C SER A 517 25.53 -5.21 2.28
N ARG A 518 26.16 -6.20 1.64
CA ARG A 518 26.18 -6.33 0.18
C ARG A 518 25.59 -7.67 -0.27
N PRO A 519 24.87 -7.69 -1.41
CA PRO A 519 24.32 -8.93 -1.93
C PRO A 519 25.45 -9.86 -2.40
N TYR A 520 25.31 -11.16 -2.13
CA TYR A 520 26.25 -12.18 -2.58
C TYR A 520 25.54 -13.43 -3.06
N LEU A 521 24.48 -13.84 -2.36
CA LEU A 521 23.66 -14.99 -2.73
C LEU A 521 22.41 -14.53 -3.48
N GLY A 522 21.84 -15.43 -4.25
CA GLY A 522 20.51 -15.24 -4.80
C GLY A 522 19.40 -15.52 -3.78
N THR A 523 18.15 -15.42 -4.23
CA THR A 523 16.98 -15.84 -3.44
C THR A 523 16.92 -17.35 -3.20
N ASN A 524 17.68 -18.11 -4.00
CA ASN A 524 18.05 -19.52 -3.84
C ASN A 524 16.91 -20.41 -3.33
N PRO A 525 15.82 -20.56 -4.10
CA PRO A 525 14.65 -21.28 -3.64
C PRO A 525 14.87 -22.80 -3.51
N LEU A 526 14.08 -23.39 -2.62
CA LEU A 526 13.97 -24.83 -2.38
C LEU A 526 12.49 -25.22 -2.38
N ALA A 527 12.16 -26.29 -3.10
CA ALA A 527 10.83 -26.88 -3.14
C ALA A 527 10.85 -28.36 -2.78
N LEU A 528 9.79 -28.84 -2.14
CA LEU A 528 9.53 -30.24 -1.83
C LEU A 528 8.08 -30.60 -2.14
N GLY A 529 7.88 -31.73 -2.82
CA GLY A 529 6.58 -32.30 -3.17
C GLY A 529 6.41 -33.66 -2.51
N MET A 530 5.32 -33.83 -1.76
CA MET A 530 4.97 -35.06 -1.05
C MET A 530 3.59 -35.56 -1.51
N PRO A 531 3.47 -36.81 -1.97
CA PRO A 531 2.17 -37.40 -2.30
C PRO A 531 1.27 -37.51 -1.06
N VAL A 532 -0.02 -37.23 -1.24
CA VAL A 532 -1.02 -37.26 -0.16
C VAL A 532 -2.21 -38.11 -0.61
N ALA A 533 -2.74 -38.93 0.29
CA ALA A 533 -3.89 -39.77 -0.04
C ALA A 533 -5.17 -38.92 -0.21
N GLY A 534 -5.86 -39.07 -1.34
CA GLY A 534 -7.20 -38.49 -1.54
C GLY A 534 -7.27 -36.98 -1.76
N GLU A 535 -6.15 -36.27 -1.81
CA GLU A 535 -6.07 -34.83 -2.14
C GLU A 535 -4.85 -34.52 -3.01
N GLU A 536 -4.72 -33.26 -3.47
CA GLU A 536 -3.53 -32.83 -4.22
C GLU A 536 -2.24 -32.98 -3.37
N PRO A 537 -1.08 -33.20 -4.02
CA PRO A 537 0.19 -33.25 -3.30
C PRO A 537 0.48 -32.02 -2.44
N MET A 538 1.11 -32.25 -1.28
CA MET A 538 1.67 -31.18 -0.47
C MET A 538 2.91 -30.64 -1.19
N VAL A 539 2.90 -29.35 -1.51
CA VAL A 539 4.01 -28.66 -2.16
C VAL A 539 4.46 -27.52 -1.27
N PHE A 540 5.67 -27.63 -0.75
CA PHE A 540 6.38 -26.54 -0.12
C PHE A 540 7.32 -25.92 -1.14
N ASP A 541 7.20 -24.61 -1.40
CA ASP A 541 8.04 -23.88 -2.37
C ASP A 541 8.33 -22.48 -1.81
N MET A 542 9.60 -22.21 -1.50
CA MET A 542 10.01 -20.97 -0.86
C MET A 542 11.37 -20.47 -1.35
N ALA A 543 11.52 -19.14 -1.41
CA ALA A 543 12.83 -18.50 -1.43
C ALA A 543 13.48 -18.59 -0.04
N THR A 544 14.81 -18.62 0.04
CA THR A 544 15.55 -18.60 1.32
C THR A 544 15.74 -17.19 1.88
N SER A 545 15.30 -16.17 1.16
CA SER A 545 15.20 -14.77 1.62
C SER A 545 13.94 -14.52 2.46
N ALA A 546 13.95 -13.44 3.26
CA ALA A 546 12.79 -13.03 4.05
C ALA A 546 11.55 -12.73 3.19
N VAL A 547 11.79 -12.34 1.93
CA VAL A 547 10.75 -12.12 0.92
C VAL A 547 11.21 -12.61 -0.44
N ALA A 548 10.27 -13.08 -1.27
CA ALA A 548 10.53 -13.33 -2.69
C ALA A 548 10.83 -12.03 -3.44
N GLY A 549 11.80 -12.05 -4.37
CA GLY A 549 12.18 -10.87 -5.16
C GLY A 549 11.01 -10.23 -5.91
N GLY A 550 10.06 -11.03 -6.42
CA GLY A 550 8.87 -10.53 -7.11
C GLY A 550 7.95 -9.66 -6.24
N LYS A 551 7.80 -9.96 -4.93
CA LYS A 551 7.01 -9.11 -4.02
C LYS A 551 7.70 -7.76 -3.79
N PHE A 552 9.03 -7.77 -3.77
CA PHE A 552 9.84 -6.56 -3.70
C PHE A 552 9.71 -5.73 -4.99
N GLU A 553 9.77 -6.37 -6.16
CA GLU A 553 9.52 -5.73 -7.47
C GLU A 553 8.11 -5.09 -7.56
N ILE A 554 7.11 -5.74 -6.98
CA ILE A 554 5.75 -5.19 -6.91
C ILE A 554 5.73 -3.93 -6.06
N ALA A 555 6.32 -3.96 -4.85
CA ALA A 555 6.39 -2.79 -3.99
C ALA A 555 7.17 -1.63 -4.65
N LEU A 556 8.31 -1.92 -5.27
CA LEU A 556 9.12 -0.94 -5.99
C LEU A 556 8.35 -0.30 -7.16
N ARG A 557 7.64 -1.09 -7.97
CA ARG A 557 6.83 -0.58 -9.10
C ARG A 557 5.62 0.22 -8.62
N ALA A 558 5.01 -0.20 -7.52
CA ALA A 558 3.86 0.46 -6.94
C ALA A 558 4.22 1.72 -6.12
N GLY A 559 5.52 1.99 -5.93
CA GLY A 559 6.00 3.10 -5.10
C GLY A 559 5.65 2.94 -3.62
N LYS A 560 5.39 1.71 -3.16
CA LYS A 560 4.92 1.41 -1.80
C LYS A 560 6.09 0.99 -0.89
N PRO A 561 6.07 1.32 0.41
CA PRO A 561 7.05 0.79 1.34
C PRO A 561 6.94 -0.74 1.46
N VAL A 562 8.06 -1.39 1.75
CA VAL A 562 8.15 -2.82 2.11
C VAL A 562 8.19 -3.00 3.62
N PRO A 563 7.70 -4.12 4.17
CA PRO A 563 7.85 -4.42 5.59
C PRO A 563 9.31 -4.40 6.05
N LEU A 564 9.53 -3.85 7.25
CA LEU A 564 10.85 -3.83 7.87
C LEU A 564 11.39 -5.26 8.03
N GLY A 565 12.66 -5.46 7.67
CA GLY A 565 13.29 -6.79 7.68
C GLY A 565 13.24 -7.53 6.35
N TRP A 566 12.68 -6.93 5.29
CA TRP A 566 12.79 -7.46 3.92
C TRP A 566 14.14 -7.13 3.28
N GLY A 567 14.72 -5.97 3.57
CA GLY A 567 15.99 -5.54 3.01
C GLY A 567 16.73 -4.50 3.85
N ILE A 568 17.94 -4.22 3.40
CA ILE A 568 18.86 -3.22 3.96
C ILE A 568 19.33 -2.27 2.86
N ASP A 569 19.67 -1.05 3.25
CA ASP A 569 20.29 -0.05 2.37
C ASP A 569 21.79 -0.32 2.12
N ALA A 570 22.48 0.59 1.42
CA ALA A 570 23.90 0.47 1.09
C ALA A 570 24.82 0.47 2.33
N GLU A 571 24.38 1.04 3.44
CA GLU A 571 25.08 1.12 4.72
C GLU A 571 24.79 -0.11 5.61
N GLY A 572 23.85 -0.96 5.21
CA GLY A 572 23.43 -2.15 5.94
C GLY A 572 22.34 -1.91 6.98
N ARG A 573 21.68 -0.75 6.96
CA ARG A 573 20.56 -0.42 7.84
C ARG A 573 19.27 -1.00 7.27
N HIS A 574 18.44 -1.58 8.13
CA HIS A 574 17.13 -2.08 7.74
C HIS A 574 16.25 -0.92 7.25
N THR A 575 15.54 -1.13 6.14
CA THR A 575 14.73 -0.09 5.53
C THR A 575 13.37 -0.64 5.10
N THR A 576 12.38 0.25 5.10
CA THR A 576 11.07 0.04 4.48
C THR A 576 10.99 0.67 3.09
N ASP A 577 11.98 1.47 2.69
CA ASP A 577 12.04 2.03 1.35
C ASP A 577 12.60 0.99 0.36
N PRO A 578 11.79 0.51 -0.61
CA PRO A 578 12.30 -0.44 -1.58
C PRO A 578 13.40 0.14 -2.47
N THR A 579 13.44 1.46 -2.68
CA THR A 579 14.40 2.12 -3.57
C THR A 579 15.81 2.14 -2.96
N ALA A 580 15.92 2.26 -1.63
CA ALA A 580 17.18 2.14 -0.89
C ALA A 580 17.84 0.75 -0.99
N VAL A 581 17.03 -0.32 -1.10
CA VAL A 581 17.57 -1.67 -1.36
C VAL A 581 17.92 -1.80 -2.84
N TYR A 582 17.00 -1.41 -3.72
CA TYR A 582 17.18 -1.48 -5.16
C TYR A 582 16.44 -0.31 -5.86
N PRO A 583 17.12 0.59 -6.59
CA PRO A 583 18.50 0.55 -7.10
C PRO A 583 19.58 1.11 -6.14
N GLY A 584 19.24 1.43 -4.89
CA GLY A 584 20.09 2.07 -3.87
C GLY A 584 21.34 1.28 -3.43
N LYS A 585 21.69 0.20 -4.12
CA LYS A 585 22.86 -0.67 -3.87
C LYS A 585 22.83 -1.41 -2.52
N GLY A 586 21.66 -1.52 -1.90
CA GLY A 586 21.42 -2.36 -0.74
C GLY A 586 21.24 -3.84 -1.11
N ALA A 587 20.56 -4.60 -0.23
CA ALA A 587 20.34 -6.03 -0.43
C ALA A 587 19.06 -6.54 0.27
N LEU A 588 18.46 -7.61 -0.27
CA LEU A 588 17.46 -8.38 0.47
C LEU A 588 18.10 -9.12 1.64
N LEU A 589 17.31 -9.39 2.67
CA LEU A 589 17.75 -10.15 3.84
C LEU A 589 17.38 -11.64 3.75
N PRO A 590 18.15 -12.53 4.40
CA PRO A 590 17.79 -13.96 4.53
C PRO A 590 16.51 -14.16 5.34
N LEU A 591 15.85 -15.32 5.20
CA LEU A 591 14.76 -15.72 6.10
C LEU A 591 15.23 -15.67 7.56
N GLY A 592 14.44 -14.99 8.40
CA GLY A 592 14.84 -14.63 9.76
C GLY A 592 15.52 -13.26 9.85
N SER A 593 15.58 -12.49 8.77
CA SER A 593 15.94 -11.06 8.66
C SER A 593 17.25 -10.66 9.34
N ASP A 594 17.24 -10.49 10.66
CA ASP A 594 18.35 -10.03 11.51
C ASP A 594 18.79 -11.11 12.53
N ARG A 595 19.77 -10.75 13.38
CA ARG A 595 20.31 -11.66 14.39
C ARG A 595 19.24 -12.13 15.38
N GLU A 596 18.37 -11.24 15.84
CA GLU A 596 17.35 -11.55 16.86
C GLU A 596 16.26 -12.46 16.31
N ARG A 597 15.97 -12.34 15.02
CA ARG A 597 14.99 -13.16 14.29
C ARG A 597 15.60 -14.38 13.59
N SER A 598 16.85 -14.74 13.91
CA SER A 598 17.56 -15.94 13.43
C SER A 598 17.92 -15.95 11.94
N SER A 599 18.33 -14.81 11.36
CA SER A 599 18.81 -14.64 9.97
C SER A 599 19.79 -15.72 9.49
N HIS A 600 20.66 -16.21 10.39
CA HIS A 600 21.63 -17.26 10.09
C HIS A 600 20.99 -18.56 9.57
N LYS A 601 19.71 -18.84 9.90
CA LYS A 601 18.98 -20.00 9.39
C LYS A 601 18.64 -19.86 7.91
N GLY A 602 18.05 -18.72 7.51
CA GLY A 602 17.79 -18.43 6.10
C GLY A 602 19.05 -18.34 5.27
N TYR A 603 20.10 -17.72 5.83
CA TYR A 603 21.41 -17.66 5.18
C TYR A 603 22.00 -19.06 4.98
N GLY A 604 21.97 -19.91 6.03
CA GLY A 604 22.42 -21.29 5.94
C GLY A 604 21.67 -22.09 4.87
N LEU A 605 20.34 -21.94 4.77
CA LEU A 605 19.55 -22.59 3.72
C LEU A 605 19.95 -22.11 2.33
N GLY A 606 20.11 -20.80 2.12
CA GLY A 606 20.52 -20.25 0.83
C GLY A 606 21.91 -20.70 0.40
N LEU A 607 22.84 -20.83 1.36
CA LEU A 607 24.18 -21.38 1.11
C LEU A 607 24.13 -22.87 0.77
N LEU A 608 23.30 -23.67 1.45
CA LEU A 608 23.12 -25.08 1.11
C LEU A 608 22.61 -25.23 -0.32
N VAL A 609 21.63 -24.42 -0.74
CA VAL A 609 21.15 -24.42 -2.13
C VAL A 609 22.28 -24.08 -3.10
N GLU A 610 23.09 -23.05 -2.81
CA GLU A 610 24.24 -22.68 -3.66
C GLU A 610 25.24 -23.84 -3.83
N LEU A 611 25.59 -24.51 -2.73
CA LEU A 611 26.52 -25.64 -2.74
C LEU A 611 25.95 -26.84 -3.51
N LEU A 612 24.70 -27.21 -3.21
CA LEU A 612 24.04 -28.38 -3.78
C LEU A 612 23.72 -28.21 -5.26
N THR A 613 23.56 -26.98 -5.74
CA THR A 613 23.27 -26.69 -7.14
C THR A 613 24.54 -26.37 -7.93
N ALA A 614 25.19 -25.24 -7.66
CA ALA A 614 26.31 -24.75 -8.47
C ALA A 614 27.61 -25.48 -8.21
N VAL A 615 28.03 -25.64 -6.95
CA VAL A 615 29.34 -26.27 -6.66
C VAL A 615 29.36 -27.73 -7.11
N LEU A 616 28.31 -28.50 -6.82
CA LEU A 616 28.22 -29.91 -7.24
C LEU A 616 28.07 -30.10 -8.75
N SER A 617 27.47 -29.15 -9.46
CA SER A 617 27.33 -29.22 -10.93
C SER A 617 28.54 -28.63 -11.68
N GLY A 618 29.44 -27.93 -10.97
CA GLY A 618 30.53 -27.15 -11.58
C GLY A 618 30.04 -25.86 -12.25
N GLY A 619 28.89 -25.34 -11.82
CA GLY A 619 28.35 -24.06 -12.28
C GLY A 619 28.89 -22.84 -11.51
N PRO A 620 28.57 -21.62 -11.97
CA PRO A 620 28.97 -20.39 -11.30
C PRO A 620 28.24 -20.18 -9.97
N THR A 621 28.92 -19.51 -9.03
CA THR A 621 28.35 -19.17 -7.72
C THR A 621 28.25 -17.66 -7.52
N GLY A 622 27.28 -17.23 -6.71
CA GLY A 622 27.11 -15.84 -6.26
C GLY A 622 27.21 -14.83 -7.42
N PRO A 623 28.15 -13.86 -7.38
CA PRO A 623 28.33 -12.87 -8.46
C PRO A 623 28.69 -13.42 -9.84
N GLY A 624 29.05 -14.71 -9.95
CA GLY A 624 29.25 -15.39 -11.22
C GLY A 624 27.96 -15.75 -11.95
N VAL A 625 26.81 -15.74 -11.25
CA VAL A 625 25.49 -16.09 -11.80
C VAL A 625 24.83 -14.84 -12.39
N GLY A 626 24.41 -14.93 -13.65
CA GLY A 626 23.68 -13.86 -14.32
C GLY A 626 22.22 -13.79 -13.85
N ASN A 627 21.59 -12.63 -14.01
CA ASN A 627 20.19 -12.43 -13.65
C ASN A 627 19.34 -12.10 -14.88
N LEU A 628 18.14 -12.69 -14.95
CA LEU A 628 17.14 -12.41 -15.98
C LEU A 628 16.26 -11.21 -15.62
N THR A 629 16.27 -10.82 -14.35
CA THR A 629 15.48 -9.72 -13.79
C THR A 629 16.40 -8.93 -12.88
N PHE A 630 16.75 -7.70 -13.28
CA PHE A 630 17.74 -6.76 -12.68
C PHE A 630 19.14 -6.73 -13.32
N ARG A 631 19.80 -5.58 -13.13
CA ARG A 631 21.02 -5.04 -13.78
C ARG A 631 22.24 -5.98 -13.79
N SER A 632 22.20 -7.07 -14.54
CA SER A 632 23.41 -7.60 -15.16
C SER A 632 23.38 -7.28 -16.64
N GLY A 633 24.47 -6.74 -17.18
CA GLY A 633 24.67 -6.65 -18.62
C GLY A 633 24.61 -8.03 -19.29
N ALA A 634 24.92 -8.09 -20.59
CA ALA A 634 24.82 -9.28 -21.45
C ALA A 634 25.74 -10.46 -21.04
N ARG A 635 25.56 -11.02 -19.84
CA ARG A 635 26.20 -12.26 -19.39
C ARG A 635 25.17 -13.39 -19.47
N PRO A 636 25.57 -14.58 -19.95
CA PRO A 636 24.74 -15.77 -19.88
C PRO A 636 24.27 -16.02 -18.43
N PRO A 637 23.02 -16.45 -18.19
CA PRO A 637 22.49 -16.64 -16.84
C PRO A 637 23.32 -17.64 -16.03
N GLY A 638 23.69 -18.77 -16.63
CA GLY A 638 24.56 -19.77 -16.02
C GLY A 638 24.00 -20.39 -14.74
N THR A 639 22.68 -20.32 -14.52
CA THR A 639 22.05 -20.84 -13.31
C THR A 639 22.21 -22.36 -13.23
N SER A 640 22.30 -22.87 -12.01
CA SER A 640 22.43 -24.28 -11.71
C SER A 640 21.23 -24.76 -10.91
N HIS A 641 20.83 -26.00 -11.15
CA HIS A 641 19.65 -26.58 -10.52
C HIS A 641 19.97 -27.95 -9.90
N LEU A 642 19.08 -28.40 -9.03
CA LEU A 642 19.08 -29.74 -8.47
C LEU A 642 17.64 -30.26 -8.54
N VAL A 643 17.47 -31.47 -9.04
CA VAL A 643 16.24 -32.25 -8.94
C VAL A 643 16.56 -33.58 -8.28
N VAL A 644 15.91 -33.86 -7.16
CA VAL A 644 15.99 -35.15 -6.47
C VAL A 644 14.61 -35.76 -6.44
N VAL A 645 14.50 -37.04 -6.82
CA VAL A 645 13.27 -37.80 -6.72
C VAL A 645 13.54 -39.07 -5.93
N LEU A 646 12.68 -39.37 -4.97
CA LEU A 646 12.73 -40.56 -4.13
C LEU A 646 11.47 -41.38 -4.37
N ASP A 647 11.63 -42.70 -4.51
CA ASP A 647 10.52 -43.65 -4.59
C ASP A 647 10.16 -44.17 -3.19
N PRO A 648 9.03 -43.77 -2.59
CA PRO A 648 8.63 -44.19 -1.25
C PRO A 648 8.47 -45.71 -1.12
N ALA A 649 8.14 -46.41 -2.21
CA ALA A 649 7.98 -47.86 -2.21
C ALA A 649 9.30 -48.60 -1.87
N ARG A 650 10.43 -47.90 -1.95
CA ARG A 650 11.75 -48.44 -1.58
C ARG A 650 12.05 -48.33 -0.10
N LEU A 651 11.28 -47.52 0.63
CA LEU A 651 11.37 -47.40 2.09
C LEU A 651 10.33 -48.25 2.83
N GLY A 652 9.25 -48.64 2.15
CA GLY A 652 8.19 -49.46 2.73
C GLY A 652 6.86 -49.29 1.98
N ASP A 653 5.75 -49.36 2.72
CA ASP A 653 4.40 -49.21 2.17
C ASP A 653 4.12 -47.73 1.82
N ALA A 654 4.24 -47.40 0.53
CA ALA A 654 3.98 -46.07 0.00
C ALA A 654 2.53 -45.60 0.22
N GLY A 655 1.55 -46.51 0.15
CA GLY A 655 0.14 -46.19 0.39
C GLY A 655 -0.09 -45.78 1.84
N ARG A 656 0.51 -46.51 2.79
CA ARG A 656 0.51 -46.13 4.21
C ARG A 656 1.17 -44.77 4.44
N MET A 657 2.30 -44.50 3.79
CA MET A 657 2.98 -43.19 3.91
C MET A 657 2.10 -42.03 3.43
N GLN A 658 1.35 -42.22 2.33
CA GLN A 658 0.40 -41.22 1.82
C GLN A 658 -0.76 -40.97 2.79
N VAL A 659 -1.28 -42.04 3.41
CA VAL A 659 -2.35 -41.95 4.43
C VAL A 659 -1.84 -41.24 5.70
N GLU A 660 -0.65 -41.59 6.19
CA GLU A 660 -0.07 -40.91 7.36
C GLU A 660 0.23 -39.43 7.08
N THR A 661 0.66 -39.11 5.85
CA THR A 661 0.83 -37.72 5.41
C THR A 661 -0.51 -36.98 5.44
N GLN A 662 -1.56 -37.57 4.87
CA GLN A 662 -2.91 -36.99 4.89
C GLN A 662 -3.42 -36.77 6.32
N ARG A 663 -3.20 -37.75 7.21
CA ARG A 663 -3.58 -37.66 8.63
C ARG A 663 -2.87 -36.49 9.31
N LEU A 664 -1.55 -36.41 9.19
CA LEU A 664 -0.75 -35.33 9.78
C LEU A 664 -1.20 -33.95 9.29
N LEU A 665 -1.38 -33.78 7.97
CA LEU A 665 -1.80 -32.51 7.40
C LEU A 665 -3.20 -32.11 7.87
N SER A 666 -4.11 -33.08 7.99
CA SER A 666 -5.48 -32.84 8.48
C SER A 666 -5.50 -32.44 9.95
N GLU A 667 -4.71 -33.12 10.80
CA GLU A 667 -4.57 -32.76 12.22
C GLU A 667 -4.03 -31.34 12.39
N LEU A 668 -3.03 -30.94 11.60
CA LEU A 668 -2.49 -29.58 11.62
C LEU A 668 -3.55 -28.54 11.20
N ARG A 669 -4.31 -28.80 10.14
CA ARG A 669 -5.38 -27.90 9.67
C ARG A 669 -6.55 -27.78 10.66
N ALA A 670 -6.77 -28.79 11.50
CA ALA A 670 -7.84 -28.81 12.50
C ALA A 670 -7.46 -28.11 13.81
N MET A 671 -6.22 -27.66 13.98
CA MET A 671 -5.80 -26.90 15.14
C MET A 671 -6.54 -25.55 15.21
N ALA A 672 -6.87 -25.12 16.44
CA ALA A 672 -7.51 -23.83 16.67
C ALA A 672 -6.62 -22.69 16.14
N PRO A 673 -7.15 -21.81 15.26
CA PRO A 673 -6.39 -20.69 14.77
C PRO A 673 -6.25 -19.59 15.84
N VAL A 674 -5.25 -18.73 15.68
CA VAL A 674 -5.08 -17.52 16.52
C VAL A 674 -6.09 -16.44 16.12
N ASP A 675 -6.44 -16.41 14.83
CA ASP A 675 -7.41 -15.53 14.21
C ASP A 675 -8.36 -16.40 13.39
N ASP A 676 -9.65 -16.38 13.73
CA ASP A 676 -10.68 -17.21 13.10
C ASP A 676 -10.86 -16.89 11.60
N GLU A 677 -10.47 -15.70 11.16
CA GLU A 677 -10.47 -15.31 9.73
C GLU A 677 -9.26 -15.87 8.96
N LEU A 678 -8.20 -16.29 9.67
CA LEU A 678 -6.95 -16.84 9.12
C LEU A 678 -6.69 -18.27 9.63
N PRO A 679 -7.41 -19.28 9.12
CA PRO A 679 -7.27 -20.66 9.58
C PRO A 679 -5.86 -21.23 9.31
N VAL A 680 -5.45 -22.22 10.09
CA VAL A 680 -4.18 -22.94 9.91
C VAL A 680 -4.16 -23.62 8.54
N ARG A 681 -3.10 -23.37 7.76
CA ARG A 681 -2.92 -23.93 6.42
C ARG A 681 -1.63 -24.75 6.35
N THR A 682 -1.66 -25.80 5.54
CA THR A 682 -0.44 -26.56 5.19
C THR A 682 0.10 -26.16 3.82
N PRO A 683 1.39 -26.37 3.54
CA PRO A 683 1.99 -26.02 2.26
C PRO A 683 1.22 -26.61 1.07
N GLY A 684 1.01 -25.80 0.02
CA GLY A 684 0.27 -26.19 -1.18
C GLY A 684 -1.24 -25.99 -1.11
N GLN A 685 -1.86 -25.88 0.07
CA GLN A 685 -3.33 -25.78 0.20
C GLN A 685 -3.91 -24.52 -0.47
N ARG A 686 -3.24 -23.36 -0.31
CA ARG A 686 -3.62 -22.12 -1.01
C ARG A 686 -3.51 -22.29 -2.53
N SER A 687 -2.41 -22.85 -3.01
CA SER A 687 -2.18 -23.02 -4.44
C SER A 687 -3.13 -24.03 -5.07
N ALA A 688 -3.51 -25.10 -4.37
CA ALA A 688 -4.51 -26.05 -4.85
C ALA A 688 -5.88 -25.39 -5.02
N ALA A 689 -6.32 -24.59 -4.03
CA ALA A 689 -7.56 -23.82 -4.13
C ALA A 689 -7.52 -22.82 -5.30
N GLU A 690 -6.39 -22.12 -5.47
CA GLU A 690 -6.20 -21.18 -6.58
C GLU A 690 -6.24 -21.89 -7.94
N ARG A 691 -5.62 -23.07 -8.05
CA ARG A 691 -5.65 -23.87 -9.30
C ARG A 691 -7.06 -24.25 -9.67
N ALA A 692 -7.87 -24.67 -8.70
CA ALA A 692 -9.28 -25.01 -8.94
C ALA A 692 -10.06 -23.77 -9.42
N LEU A 693 -9.89 -22.63 -8.73
CA LEU A 693 -10.55 -21.37 -9.06
C LEU A 693 -10.16 -20.85 -10.45
N ARG A 694 -8.87 -20.70 -10.73
CA ARG A 694 -8.35 -20.13 -11.98
C ARG A 694 -8.55 -21.02 -13.19
N ARG A 695 -8.66 -22.35 -13.00
CA ARG A 695 -9.12 -23.26 -14.07
C ARG A 695 -10.57 -22.99 -14.47
N ALA A 696 -11.43 -22.67 -13.50
CA ALA A 696 -12.85 -22.41 -13.74
C ALA A 696 -13.11 -20.99 -14.26
N GLU A 697 -12.44 -19.99 -13.70
CA GLU A 697 -12.75 -18.57 -13.93
C GLU A 697 -11.78 -17.86 -14.89
N GLY A 698 -10.68 -18.52 -15.24
CA GLY A 698 -9.55 -17.92 -15.95
C GLY A 698 -8.52 -17.29 -15.01
N VAL A 699 -7.30 -17.12 -15.53
CA VAL A 699 -6.17 -16.49 -14.85
C VAL A 699 -6.37 -14.97 -14.88
N PRO A 700 -6.38 -14.28 -13.72
CA PRO A 700 -6.44 -12.83 -13.68
C PRO A 700 -5.11 -12.22 -14.12
N LEU A 701 -5.18 -11.24 -15.02
CA LEU A 701 -4.05 -10.44 -15.45
C LEU A 701 -4.28 -8.99 -15.03
N ASP A 702 -3.32 -8.41 -14.30
CA ASP A 702 -3.32 -6.98 -14.05
C ASP A 702 -3.14 -6.21 -15.37
N ALA A 703 -3.63 -4.98 -15.42
CA ALA A 703 -3.63 -4.17 -16.63
C ALA A 703 -2.22 -3.97 -17.23
N GLY A 704 -1.18 -3.92 -16.38
CA GLY A 704 0.21 -3.79 -16.81
C GLY A 704 0.71 -5.06 -17.51
N THR A 705 0.49 -6.22 -16.90
CA THR A 705 0.81 -7.53 -17.50
C THR A 705 0.03 -7.72 -18.79
N HIS A 706 -1.28 -7.44 -18.80
CA HIS A 706 -2.12 -7.61 -19.99
C HIS A 706 -1.62 -6.78 -21.19
N ARG A 707 -1.33 -5.48 -20.99
CA ARG A 707 -0.76 -4.61 -22.04
C ARG A 707 0.59 -5.12 -22.54
N ALA A 708 1.47 -5.58 -21.63
CA ALA A 708 2.78 -6.12 -22.03
C ALA A 708 2.65 -7.38 -22.90
N LEU A 709 1.66 -8.24 -22.63
CA LEU A 709 1.39 -9.43 -23.43
C LEU A 709 0.78 -9.09 -24.80
N LEU A 710 -0.12 -8.11 -24.87
CA LEU A 710 -0.67 -7.63 -26.15
C LEU A 710 0.43 -7.05 -27.04
N ALA A 711 1.28 -6.17 -26.49
CA ALA A 711 2.41 -5.58 -27.21
C ALA A 711 3.40 -6.65 -27.69
N LEU A 712 3.69 -7.65 -26.85
CA LEU A 712 4.51 -8.79 -27.26
C LEU A 712 3.87 -9.56 -28.42
N GLY A 713 2.55 -9.81 -28.33
CA GLY A 713 1.80 -10.48 -29.38
C GLY A 713 1.84 -9.76 -30.72
N GLU A 714 1.72 -8.43 -30.72
CA GLU A 714 1.90 -7.59 -31.92
C GLU A 714 3.33 -7.69 -32.46
N GLN A 715 4.34 -7.59 -31.58
CA GLN A 715 5.75 -7.67 -31.95
C GLN A 715 6.10 -8.99 -32.67
N VAL A 716 5.52 -10.11 -32.24
CA VAL A 716 5.80 -11.44 -32.82
C VAL A 716 4.75 -11.92 -33.83
N GLY A 717 3.71 -11.13 -34.12
CA GLY A 717 2.63 -11.50 -35.03
C GLY A 717 1.76 -12.67 -34.52
N ARG A 718 1.49 -12.71 -33.21
CA ARG A 718 0.64 -13.69 -32.51
C ARG A 718 -0.29 -12.96 -31.54
N SER A 719 -1.49 -12.59 -31.99
CA SER A 719 -2.46 -11.88 -31.13
C SER A 719 -2.97 -12.79 -30.01
N LEU A 720 -3.03 -12.27 -28.78
CA LEU A 720 -3.66 -12.96 -27.66
C LEU A 720 -5.19 -12.86 -27.80
N ALA A 721 -5.86 -14.00 -28.00
CA ALA A 721 -7.31 -14.04 -28.04
C ALA A 721 -7.88 -13.87 -26.62
N VAL A 722 -8.42 -12.68 -26.31
CA VAL A 722 -9.18 -12.47 -25.07
C VAL A 722 -10.65 -12.77 -25.38
N PRO A 723 -11.27 -13.81 -24.78
CA PRO A 723 -12.69 -14.06 -25.01
C PRO A 723 -13.51 -12.87 -24.48
N SER A 724 -14.37 -12.30 -25.30
CA SER A 724 -15.39 -11.35 -24.84
C SER A 724 -16.31 -12.07 -23.86
N ARG A 725 -16.40 -11.59 -22.60
CA ARG A 725 -17.35 -12.15 -21.63
C ARG A 725 -18.78 -11.89 -22.11
N ARG A 726 -19.59 -12.95 -22.11
CA ARG A 726 -21.06 -12.89 -22.19
C ARG A 726 -21.66 -12.52 -20.85
#